data_AF-U6DDM5-F1
#
_entry.id   AF-U6DDM5-F1
#
_cell.length_a   1.000
_cell.length_b   1.000
_cell.length_c   1.000
_cell.angle_alpha   90.00
_cell.angle_beta   90.00
_cell.angle_gamma   90.00
#
_symmetry.space_group_name_H-M   'P 1'
#
loop_
_entity.id
_entity.type
_entity.pdbx_description
1 polymer ?
#
loop_
_entity_poly.entity_id
_entity_poly.type
_entity_poly.pdbx_seq_one_letter_code
_entity_poly.pdbx_strand_id
1 'polypeptide(L)'
;EDGKQLLCEALYLYGVMLLVIDQKIEGEVRERMLVSYYRYSAARSSADSNMDDICKLLRSTGYSSQPGAKRPPNYPESYFQRVPINEAFISMVIGRLRSDDIYNQVSAYPLPEHRSTALATQAAMLYVILYFEPSILHTHQAKMREIVDKYFPDNWVISIYMGITVNLADAWEPYKAAKTALNNTLDLSNVREQSSRYATVSERVHAQVQQFLKEGYLREEMVLDNIPRLLNCLRDCNVAIRWLMLHTADSACDPNNKRLRQIKDQILTDSRYNPKILFQLLLDTAQFEFILKEMFKQMLSEKQAKWEYYKKEGSERMMELADVFSGVKPLTRVEKNENLQAWFREISKQIMSLNHDDSTAAGRKTVQLIQALEEVQEFHQLESNLQVCQFLADTRKFLHQMIRTINIKEEVLITMQIVGDLSFAWQLIDRFTSIMQESIRVNPSMVTKLRATFLKLASALDLPLLRINQANSPDLLSVSQYYSGELVSYVRKVLQIIPESMFTSLLKIIKLQTHDIIEVPTRLDKDKLRDYAQLGPRYEVAKLTHAISIFTEGILMMKTTLVGIIKVDPKQLLEDGIRKELVKRVAFALHKGLIFNPRAKSSELMPKLKELGATMDGFHRSFEYIQDYVNIYGLKIWQEEVSRIINYNVEQECNNFLRTKIQDWQSMYQSTHIPIPKFTPVDESVTFIGRLCREILRITDPKMTCHIDQLNTWYDMKTHQEVTSSRLFSEIQTTLGTFGLNGLDRLLCFMIVKELQNFLSMFQKIILKDRTIQDTLKTLMNAVSPLKSIVANSNKIYFSAIAKTQKIWTSYLEAIMKVGQMQILRQQIANELNYSCRFDSKHL
;
A
#
# COMPACT_ATOMS: atom_id res chain seq x y z
N GLU A 1 30.28 8.93 -22.55
CA GLU A 1 30.29 8.75 -21.09
C GLU A 1 29.44 7.54 -20.68
N ASP A 2 28.30 7.35 -21.33
CA ASP A 2 27.33 6.26 -21.08
C ASP A 2 27.91 4.84 -21.05
N GLY A 3 28.88 4.51 -21.92
CA GLY A 3 29.50 3.18 -21.92
C GLY A 3 30.18 2.81 -20.60
N LYS A 4 30.75 3.79 -19.88
CA LYS A 4 31.34 3.53 -18.56
C LYS A 4 30.27 3.21 -17.51
N GLN A 5 29.15 3.94 -17.53
CA GLN A 5 28.02 3.71 -16.62
C GLN A 5 27.42 2.32 -16.85
N LEU A 6 27.09 2.00 -18.11
CA LEU A 6 26.43 0.74 -18.47
C LEU A 6 27.26 -0.50 -18.08
N LEU A 7 28.57 -0.45 -18.31
CA LEU A 7 29.46 -1.56 -17.94
C LEU A 7 29.55 -1.75 -16.41
N CYS A 8 29.58 -0.65 -15.64
CA CYS A 8 29.57 -0.73 -14.17
C CYS A 8 28.22 -1.26 -13.66
N GLU A 9 27.11 -0.74 -14.19
CA GLU A 9 25.75 -1.13 -13.81
C GLU A 9 25.46 -2.60 -14.14
N ALA A 10 25.91 -3.11 -15.30
CA ALA A 10 25.70 -4.50 -15.70
C ALA A 10 26.33 -5.48 -14.70
N LEU A 11 27.59 -5.25 -14.32
CA LEU A 11 28.30 -6.09 -13.34
C LEU A 11 27.69 -5.97 -11.94
N TYR A 12 27.32 -4.75 -11.54
CA TYR A 12 26.64 -4.49 -10.29
C TYR A 12 25.29 -5.21 -10.19
N LEU A 13 24.41 -5.03 -11.18
CA LEU A 13 23.08 -5.63 -11.21
C LEU A 13 23.16 -7.15 -11.21
N TYR A 14 24.12 -7.74 -11.93
CA TYR A 14 24.35 -9.17 -11.86
C TYR A 14 24.70 -9.64 -10.44
N GLY A 15 25.65 -8.98 -9.77
CA GLY A 15 25.99 -9.30 -8.38
C GLY A 15 24.82 -9.08 -7.41
N VAL A 16 24.03 -8.03 -7.60
CA VAL A 16 22.80 -7.78 -6.82
C VAL A 16 21.79 -8.91 -7.02
N MET A 17 21.55 -9.36 -8.25
CA MET A 17 20.64 -10.46 -8.53
C MET A 17 21.04 -11.72 -7.75
N LEU A 18 22.33 -12.06 -7.72
CA LEU A 18 22.83 -13.20 -6.96
C LEU A 18 22.52 -13.05 -5.46
N LEU A 19 22.86 -11.90 -4.88
CA LEU A 19 22.63 -11.62 -3.45
C LEU A 19 21.13 -11.64 -3.09
N VAL A 20 20.28 -11.05 -3.93
CA VAL A 20 18.83 -10.96 -3.70
C VAL A 20 18.17 -12.34 -3.80
N ILE A 21 18.58 -13.18 -4.75
CA ILE A 21 18.09 -14.55 -4.88
C ILE A 21 18.36 -15.34 -3.59
N ASP A 22 19.59 -15.27 -3.06
CA ASP A 22 19.97 -15.94 -1.81
C ASP A 22 19.22 -15.37 -0.60
N GLN A 23 18.97 -14.06 -0.58
CA GLN A 23 18.26 -13.39 0.50
C GLN A 23 16.77 -13.70 0.55
N LYS A 24 16.13 -13.80 -0.61
CA LYS A 24 14.67 -13.92 -0.75
C LYS A 24 14.18 -15.35 -0.91
N ILE A 25 14.99 -16.25 -1.46
CA ILE A 25 14.60 -17.64 -1.71
C ILE A 25 15.64 -18.56 -1.06
N GLU A 26 15.23 -19.21 0.03
CA GLU A 26 16.08 -20.14 0.77
C GLU A 26 16.61 -21.26 -0.15
N GLY A 27 17.84 -21.72 0.11
CA GLY A 27 18.53 -22.70 -0.75
C GLY A 27 17.71 -23.97 -1.01
N GLU A 28 17.11 -24.54 0.04
CA GLU A 28 16.25 -25.74 -0.12
C GLU A 28 15.04 -25.49 -1.01
N VAL A 29 14.44 -24.30 -0.92
CA VAL A 29 13.27 -23.93 -1.74
C VAL A 29 13.68 -23.81 -3.20
N ARG A 30 14.83 -23.17 -3.49
CA ARG A 30 15.37 -23.06 -4.86
C ARG A 30 15.63 -24.43 -5.47
N GLU A 31 16.28 -25.31 -4.74
CA GLU A 31 16.57 -26.68 -5.20
C GLU A 31 15.28 -27.47 -5.46
N ARG A 32 14.28 -27.38 -4.56
CA ARG A 32 12.97 -28.02 -4.77
C ARG A 32 12.22 -27.46 -5.98
N MET A 33 12.30 -26.14 -6.22
CA MET A 33 11.71 -25.50 -7.40
C MET A 33 12.35 -26.02 -8.69
N LEU A 34 13.69 -26.14 -8.73
CA LEU A 34 14.42 -26.69 -9.87
C LEU A 34 14.06 -28.15 -10.12
N VAL A 35 14.01 -28.98 -9.07
CA VAL A 35 13.61 -30.39 -9.18
C VAL A 35 12.17 -30.52 -9.67
N SER A 36 11.25 -29.69 -9.14
CA SER A 36 9.86 -29.65 -9.59
C SER A 36 9.77 -29.28 -11.07
N TYR A 37 10.43 -28.19 -11.48
CA TYR A 37 10.47 -27.75 -12.87
C TYR A 37 11.05 -28.83 -13.77
N TYR A 38 12.16 -29.46 -13.39
CA TYR A 38 12.76 -30.57 -14.13
C TYR A 38 11.78 -31.74 -14.29
N ARG A 39 11.09 -32.17 -13.23
CA ARG A 39 10.10 -33.26 -13.28
C ARG A 39 8.89 -32.96 -14.15
N TYR A 40 8.38 -31.72 -14.13
CA TYR A 40 7.25 -31.29 -14.95
C TYR A 40 7.65 -31.02 -16.41
N SER A 41 8.85 -30.49 -16.64
CA SER A 41 9.39 -30.13 -17.96
C SER A 41 10.02 -31.31 -18.70
N ALA A 42 10.47 -32.36 -18.00
CA ALA A 42 10.95 -33.61 -18.59
C ALA A 42 9.89 -34.30 -19.48
N ALA A 43 8.61 -33.94 -19.34
CA ALA A 43 7.55 -34.36 -20.25
C ALA A 43 7.46 -33.53 -21.55
N ARG A 44 8.19 -32.41 -21.70
CA ARG A 44 8.02 -31.42 -22.79
C ARG A 44 9.29 -30.79 -23.39
N SER A 45 10.51 -30.98 -22.88
CA SER A 45 11.69 -30.27 -23.42
C SER A 45 12.90 -31.17 -23.71
N SER A 46 13.42 -31.01 -24.92
CA SER A 46 14.57 -31.61 -25.59
C SER A 46 15.94 -31.18 -25.03
N ALA A 47 17.01 -31.79 -25.56
CA ALA A 47 18.42 -31.74 -25.14
C ALA A 47 19.14 -30.36 -25.13
N ASP A 48 18.44 -29.23 -25.31
CA ASP A 48 19.04 -27.88 -25.42
C ASP A 48 18.81 -26.98 -24.18
N SER A 49 18.42 -27.54 -23.03
CA SER A 49 18.23 -26.74 -21.81
C SER A 49 19.54 -26.55 -21.04
N ASN A 50 19.94 -25.30 -20.76
CA ASN A 50 21.06 -24.91 -19.87
C ASN A 50 20.80 -25.25 -18.37
N MET A 51 20.12 -26.36 -18.10
CA MET A 51 19.65 -26.74 -16.77
C MET A 51 20.81 -26.97 -15.79
N ASP A 52 21.91 -27.57 -16.25
CA ASP A 52 23.06 -27.85 -15.40
C ASP A 52 23.74 -26.57 -14.91
N ASP A 53 23.86 -25.56 -15.79
CA ASP A 53 24.40 -24.25 -15.43
C ASP A 53 23.47 -23.50 -14.46
N ILE A 54 22.17 -23.56 -14.69
CA ILE A 54 21.16 -22.98 -13.78
C ILE A 54 21.20 -23.67 -12.41
N CYS A 55 21.30 -25.00 -12.39
CA CYS A 55 21.44 -25.80 -11.16
C CYS A 55 22.75 -25.47 -10.43
N LYS A 56 23.86 -25.32 -11.14
CA LYS A 56 25.14 -24.90 -10.57
C LYS A 56 25.00 -23.51 -9.95
N LEU A 57 24.40 -22.56 -10.66
CA LEU A 57 24.23 -21.20 -10.19
C LEU A 57 23.32 -21.14 -8.95
N LEU A 58 22.17 -21.80 -8.97
CA LEU A 58 21.14 -21.69 -7.92
C LEU A 58 21.25 -22.70 -6.78
N ARG A 59 22.28 -23.56 -6.79
CA ARG A 59 22.57 -24.50 -5.69
C ARG A 59 22.67 -23.78 -4.35
N SER A 60 22.20 -24.41 -3.28
CA SER A 60 22.31 -23.87 -1.93
C SER A 60 23.75 -23.42 -1.61
N THR A 61 23.87 -22.20 -1.08
CA THR A 61 25.13 -21.60 -0.59
C THR A 61 25.32 -21.81 0.91
N GLY A 62 24.29 -22.35 1.59
CA GLY A 62 24.21 -22.38 3.06
C GLY A 62 23.87 -21.02 3.69
N TYR A 63 23.72 -19.96 2.91
CA TYR A 63 23.30 -18.65 3.41
C TYR A 63 21.83 -18.70 3.85
N SER A 64 21.53 -18.04 4.97
CA SER A 64 20.17 -17.84 5.47
C SER A 64 20.01 -16.41 5.96
N SER A 65 18.88 -15.81 5.62
CA SER A 65 18.49 -14.46 6.04
C SER A 65 17.79 -14.44 7.42
N GLN A 66 17.68 -15.59 8.09
CA GLN A 66 17.05 -15.70 9.40
C GLN A 66 17.92 -15.04 10.50
N PRO A 67 17.31 -14.38 11.49
CA PRO A 67 18.04 -13.78 12.61
C PRO A 67 18.93 -14.79 13.33
N GLY A 68 20.22 -14.47 13.50
CA GLY A 68 21.19 -15.34 14.17
C GLY A 68 21.83 -16.42 13.29
N ALA A 69 21.48 -16.50 12.00
CA ALA A 69 22.17 -17.36 11.05
C ALA A 69 23.63 -16.91 10.87
N LYS A 70 24.57 -17.87 10.89
CA LYS A 70 25.98 -17.59 10.66
C LYS A 70 26.26 -17.50 9.17
N ARG A 71 27.08 -16.51 8.78
CA ARG A 71 27.59 -16.40 7.40
C ARG A 71 28.43 -17.65 7.05
N PRO A 72 28.14 -18.31 5.92
CA PRO A 72 28.95 -19.44 5.45
C PRO A 72 30.39 -19.02 5.14
N PRO A 73 31.37 -19.95 5.25
CA PRO A 73 32.75 -19.66 4.85
C PRO A 73 32.82 -19.34 3.36
N ASN A 74 33.68 -18.39 2.98
CA ASN A 74 33.90 -17.94 1.60
C ASN A 74 32.63 -17.44 0.87
N TYR A 75 31.60 -17.01 1.60
CA TYR A 75 30.44 -16.35 1.02
C TYR A 75 30.61 -14.83 1.09
N PRO A 76 30.25 -14.04 0.07
CA PRO A 76 29.63 -14.45 -1.19
C PRO A 76 30.63 -14.78 -2.31
N GLU A 77 31.96 -14.70 -2.09
CA GLU A 77 32.90 -14.85 -3.21
C GLU A 77 32.81 -16.19 -3.95
N SER A 78 32.63 -17.30 -3.23
CA SER A 78 32.46 -18.63 -3.84
C SER A 78 31.19 -18.73 -4.67
N TYR A 79 30.16 -17.94 -4.33
CA TYR A 79 28.93 -17.87 -5.11
C TYR A 79 29.15 -17.04 -6.38
N PHE A 80 29.83 -15.91 -6.27
CA PHE A 80 30.16 -15.03 -7.40
C PHE A 80 31.10 -15.71 -8.39
N GLN A 81 31.98 -16.60 -7.93
CA GLN A 81 32.89 -17.39 -8.77
C GLN A 81 32.21 -18.51 -9.57
N ARG A 82 30.94 -18.83 -9.31
CA ARG A 82 30.26 -19.95 -10.02
C ARG A 82 30.15 -19.72 -11.52
N VAL A 83 30.06 -18.46 -11.93
CA VAL A 83 30.10 -18.01 -13.33
C VAL A 83 31.27 -17.05 -13.49
N PRO A 84 32.37 -17.48 -14.14
CA PRO A 84 33.54 -16.64 -14.28
C PRO A 84 33.27 -15.48 -15.25
N ILE A 85 33.72 -14.29 -14.86
CA ILE A 85 33.71 -13.08 -15.68
C ILE A 85 35.16 -12.71 -15.97
N ASN A 86 35.42 -12.12 -17.14
CA ASN A 86 36.76 -11.71 -17.54
C ASN A 86 37.40 -10.77 -16.50
N GLU A 87 38.57 -11.16 -15.98
CA GLU A 87 39.30 -10.42 -14.94
C GLU A 87 39.73 -9.01 -15.39
N ALA A 88 40.12 -8.85 -16.66
CA ALA A 88 40.49 -7.54 -17.20
C ALA A 88 39.29 -6.58 -17.24
N PHE A 89 38.09 -7.10 -17.53
CA PHE A 89 36.86 -6.33 -17.46
C PHE A 89 36.57 -5.87 -16.03
N ILE A 90 36.65 -6.77 -15.05
CA ILE A 90 36.45 -6.45 -13.63
C ILE A 90 37.44 -5.38 -13.16
N SER A 91 38.73 -5.57 -13.45
CA SER A 91 39.78 -4.61 -13.10
C SER A 91 39.56 -3.24 -13.75
N MET A 92 39.09 -3.18 -14.99
CA MET A 92 38.77 -1.92 -15.67
C MET A 92 37.60 -1.20 -15.00
N VAL A 93 36.54 -1.93 -14.65
CA VAL A 93 35.37 -1.39 -13.95
C VAL A 93 35.76 -0.85 -12.56
N ILE A 94 36.52 -1.62 -11.78
CA ILE A 94 37.01 -1.18 -10.46
C ILE A 94 37.89 0.07 -10.60
N GLY A 95 38.79 0.10 -11.59
CA GLY A 95 39.63 1.25 -11.88
C GLY A 95 38.83 2.51 -12.19
N ARG A 96 37.80 2.39 -13.05
CA ARG A 96 36.92 3.51 -13.42
C ARG A 96 36.08 4.02 -12.27
N LEU A 97 35.52 3.12 -11.45
CA LEU A 97 34.81 3.53 -10.24
C LEU A 97 35.76 4.31 -9.34
N ARG A 98 36.98 3.82 -9.09
CA ARG A 98 37.95 4.51 -8.23
C ARG A 98 38.41 5.87 -8.76
N SER A 99 38.55 6.07 -10.07
CA SER A 99 39.06 7.34 -10.62
C SER A 99 37.98 8.37 -10.96
N ASP A 100 36.85 7.94 -11.53
CA ASP A 100 35.89 8.83 -12.19
C ASP A 100 34.62 9.05 -11.33
N ASP A 101 33.97 10.22 -11.43
CA ASP A 101 32.57 10.42 -11.05
C ASP A 101 31.71 10.07 -12.26
N ILE A 102 31.28 8.81 -12.38
CA ILE A 102 30.66 8.32 -13.61
C ILE A 102 29.26 8.91 -13.85
N TYR A 103 28.65 9.54 -12.85
CA TYR A 103 27.33 10.18 -12.94
C TYR A 103 27.39 11.71 -12.88
N ASN A 104 28.58 12.30 -12.77
CA ASN A 104 28.79 13.74 -12.60
C ASN A 104 27.97 14.34 -11.42
N GLN A 105 27.68 13.54 -10.39
CA GLN A 105 26.82 13.95 -9.26
C GLN A 105 27.51 14.94 -8.32
N VAL A 106 28.85 15.01 -8.31
CA VAL A 106 29.59 15.97 -7.47
C VAL A 106 29.22 17.42 -7.82
N SER A 107 28.89 17.71 -9.08
CA SER A 107 28.40 19.04 -9.50
C SER A 107 27.12 19.47 -8.78
N ALA A 108 26.22 18.52 -8.48
CA ALA A 108 24.99 18.78 -7.76
C ALA A 108 25.22 18.96 -6.25
N TYR A 109 26.41 18.59 -5.72
CA TYR A 109 26.81 18.66 -4.32
C TYR A 109 28.11 19.46 -4.14
N PRO A 110 28.04 20.81 -4.16
CA PRO A 110 29.23 21.65 -4.16
C PRO A 110 30.01 21.64 -2.83
N LEU A 111 29.39 21.22 -1.73
CA LEU A 111 30.04 21.16 -0.42
C LEU A 111 30.88 19.88 -0.30
N PRO A 112 32.18 19.95 0.05
CA PRO A 112 33.04 18.77 0.18
C PRO A 112 32.49 17.73 1.17
N GLU A 113 31.84 18.25 2.20
CA GLU A 113 31.10 17.55 3.23
C GLU A 113 29.98 16.62 2.73
N HIS A 114 29.51 16.79 1.49
CA HIS A 114 28.43 15.99 0.89
C HIS A 114 28.96 14.91 -0.06
N ARG A 115 30.29 14.80 -0.23
CA ARG A 115 30.93 13.92 -1.21
C ARG A 115 30.51 12.45 -1.07
N SER A 116 30.43 11.93 0.15
CA SER A 116 30.04 10.53 0.41
C SER A 116 28.60 10.25 -0.04
N THR A 117 27.71 11.24 0.08
CA THR A 117 26.34 11.15 -0.41
C THR A 117 26.29 11.27 -1.94
N ALA A 118 27.02 12.23 -2.51
CA ALA A 118 27.11 12.42 -3.96
C ALA A 118 27.64 11.17 -4.70
N LEU A 119 28.54 10.42 -4.06
CA LEU A 119 29.14 9.21 -4.63
C LEU A 119 28.45 7.92 -4.17
N ALA A 120 27.34 7.98 -3.43
CA ALA A 120 26.77 6.84 -2.74
C ALA A 120 26.32 5.70 -3.69
N THR A 121 25.80 6.04 -4.87
CA THR A 121 25.41 5.03 -5.87
C THR A 121 26.63 4.28 -6.42
N GLN A 122 27.71 5.00 -6.71
CA GLN A 122 28.99 4.39 -7.11
C GLN A 122 29.61 3.57 -5.98
N ALA A 123 29.50 4.05 -4.74
CA ALA A 123 29.97 3.34 -3.56
C ALA A 123 29.26 1.99 -3.40
N ALA A 124 27.93 1.97 -3.57
CA ALA A 124 27.12 0.75 -3.54
C ALA A 124 27.50 -0.23 -4.67
N MET A 125 27.75 0.28 -5.88
CA MET A 125 28.25 -0.53 -6.98
C MET A 125 29.60 -1.17 -6.66
N LEU A 126 30.55 -0.35 -6.20
CA LEU A 126 31.89 -0.81 -5.88
C LEU A 126 31.87 -1.87 -4.77
N TYR A 127 31.04 -1.70 -3.74
CA TYR A 127 30.87 -2.70 -2.68
C TYR A 127 30.51 -4.08 -3.23
N VAL A 128 29.54 -4.18 -4.15
CA VAL A 128 29.14 -5.47 -4.75
C VAL A 128 30.22 -5.98 -5.70
N ILE A 129 30.82 -5.10 -6.50
CA ILE A 129 31.80 -5.46 -7.52
C ILE A 129 33.09 -6.03 -6.90
N LEU A 130 33.47 -5.56 -5.71
CA LEU A 130 34.64 -6.09 -4.98
C LEU A 130 34.54 -7.59 -4.67
N TYR A 131 33.35 -8.18 -4.62
CA TYR A 131 33.20 -9.63 -4.45
C TYR A 131 33.54 -10.46 -5.69
N PHE A 132 33.61 -9.84 -6.88
CA PHE A 132 34.17 -10.49 -8.08
C PHE A 132 35.70 -10.51 -8.07
N GLU A 133 36.35 -9.66 -7.25
CA GLU A 133 37.81 -9.67 -7.06
C GLU A 133 38.21 -9.66 -5.57
N PRO A 134 37.99 -10.78 -4.84
CA PRO A 134 38.16 -10.85 -3.38
C PRO A 134 39.60 -10.60 -2.91
N SER A 135 40.59 -10.76 -3.79
CA SER A 135 42.00 -10.48 -3.51
C SER A 135 42.19 -9.04 -3.03
N ILE A 136 41.39 -8.08 -3.54
CA ILE A 136 41.45 -6.69 -3.12
C ILE A 136 41.02 -6.56 -1.65
N LEU A 137 39.94 -7.22 -1.26
CA LEU A 137 39.40 -7.21 0.10
C LEU A 137 40.35 -7.86 1.12
N HIS A 138 41.08 -8.91 0.74
CA HIS A 138 42.00 -9.62 1.64
C HIS A 138 43.40 -9.03 1.72
N THR A 139 44.05 -8.73 0.58
CA THR A 139 45.51 -8.50 0.52
C THR A 139 45.90 -7.07 0.14
N HIS A 140 45.08 -6.35 -0.62
CA HIS A 140 45.45 -5.03 -1.17
C HIS A 140 45.11 -3.86 -0.24
N GLN A 141 45.89 -3.68 0.83
CA GLN A 141 45.66 -2.63 1.84
C GLN A 141 45.63 -1.21 1.27
N ALA A 142 46.54 -0.86 0.37
CA ALA A 142 46.60 0.49 -0.21
C ALA A 142 45.35 0.81 -1.06
N LYS A 143 44.92 -0.12 -1.91
CA LYS A 143 43.70 0.03 -2.72
C LYS A 143 42.47 0.16 -1.83
N MET A 144 42.34 -0.67 -0.80
CA MET A 144 41.21 -0.60 0.13
C MET A 144 41.17 0.69 0.94
N ARG A 145 42.33 1.21 1.38
CA ARG A 145 42.40 2.51 2.06
C ARG A 145 41.87 3.64 1.17
N GLU A 146 42.36 3.72 -0.07
CA GLU A 146 41.87 4.71 -1.04
C GLU A 146 40.36 4.61 -1.28
N ILE A 147 39.82 3.38 -1.41
CA ILE A 147 38.38 3.14 -1.56
C ILE A 147 37.61 3.66 -0.35
N VAL A 148 38.04 3.32 0.86
CA VAL A 148 37.36 3.72 2.09
C VAL A 148 37.43 5.24 2.29
N ASP A 149 38.60 5.85 2.11
CA ASP A 149 38.77 7.30 2.27
C ASP A 149 37.96 8.09 1.22
N LYS A 150 37.75 7.53 0.01
CA LYS A 150 36.94 8.16 -1.04
C LYS A 150 35.44 8.02 -0.80
N TYR A 151 34.96 6.84 -0.43
CA TYR A 151 33.54 6.49 -0.45
C TYR A 151 32.89 6.35 0.92
N PHE A 152 33.66 5.91 1.91
CA PHE A 152 33.17 5.55 3.24
C PHE A 152 33.89 6.28 4.39
N PRO A 153 34.22 7.59 4.28
CA PRO A 153 34.90 8.31 5.38
C PRO A 153 33.96 8.58 6.57
N ASP A 154 32.67 8.78 6.31
CA ASP A 154 31.63 9.11 7.28
C ASP A 154 30.38 8.22 7.16
N ASN A 155 30.36 7.28 6.19
CA ASN A 155 29.22 6.44 5.89
C ASN A 155 29.64 4.96 5.76
N TRP A 156 29.29 4.14 6.74
CA TRP A 156 29.58 2.69 6.75
C TRP A 156 28.33 1.82 6.72
N VAL A 157 27.14 2.43 6.80
CA VAL A 157 25.87 1.76 6.57
C VAL A 157 25.31 2.22 5.25
N ILE A 158 25.40 1.37 4.23
CA ILE A 158 25.02 1.70 2.86
C ILE A 158 23.69 1.05 2.48
N SER A 159 23.09 1.56 1.41
CA SER A 159 21.99 0.88 0.73
C SER A 159 22.47 0.37 -0.62
N ILE A 160 22.29 -0.93 -0.86
CA ILE A 160 22.32 -1.50 -2.20
C ILE A 160 20.88 -1.61 -2.71
N TYR A 161 20.73 -1.64 -4.03
CA TYR A 161 19.49 -1.84 -4.80
C TYR A 161 18.16 -1.75 -4.04
N MET A 162 17.39 -0.66 -4.26
CA MET A 162 16.05 -0.48 -3.69
C MET A 162 15.97 -0.71 -2.17
N GLY A 163 16.87 -0.07 -1.43
CA GLY A 163 16.78 0.02 0.04
C GLY A 163 17.35 -1.16 0.83
N ILE A 164 18.04 -2.12 0.22
CA ILE A 164 18.70 -3.23 0.95
C ILE A 164 19.86 -2.65 1.76
N THR A 165 19.70 -2.60 3.08
CA THR A 165 20.71 -2.04 3.99
C THR A 165 21.86 -3.02 4.21
N VAL A 166 23.10 -2.53 4.15
CA VAL A 166 24.32 -3.29 4.43
C VAL A 166 25.20 -2.48 5.37
N ASN A 167 25.61 -3.10 6.48
CA ASN A 167 26.66 -2.55 7.33
C ASN A 167 28.02 -3.12 6.91
N LEU A 168 28.91 -2.24 6.47
CA LEU A 168 30.24 -2.62 6.01
C LEU A 168 31.09 -3.23 7.11
N ALA A 169 30.86 -2.87 8.38
CA ALA A 169 31.60 -3.43 9.50
C ALA A 169 31.33 -4.94 9.66
N ASP A 170 30.09 -5.39 9.43
CA ASP A 170 29.73 -6.80 9.43
C ASP A 170 30.09 -7.48 8.10
N ALA A 171 29.79 -6.82 6.98
CA ALA A 171 30.02 -7.37 5.65
C ALA A 171 31.51 -7.59 5.35
N TRP A 172 32.38 -6.72 5.85
CA TRP A 172 33.82 -6.80 5.64
C TRP A 172 34.62 -7.44 6.78
N GLU A 173 33.97 -7.89 7.86
CA GLU A 173 34.64 -8.51 9.01
C GLU A 173 35.60 -9.67 8.64
N PRO A 174 35.29 -10.56 7.67
CA PRO A 174 36.20 -11.63 7.26
C PRO A 174 37.43 -11.17 6.46
N TYR A 175 37.45 -9.94 5.96
CA TYR A 175 38.44 -9.48 4.99
C TYR A 175 39.44 -8.51 5.62
N LYS A 176 40.69 -8.97 5.79
CA LYS A 176 41.73 -8.27 6.55
C LYS A 176 42.03 -6.85 6.05
N ALA A 177 42.23 -6.65 4.74
CA ALA A 177 42.56 -5.34 4.19
C ALA A 177 41.38 -4.36 4.28
N ALA A 178 40.17 -4.83 3.96
CA ALA A 178 38.95 -4.01 4.06
C ALA A 178 38.62 -3.62 5.51
N LYS A 179 38.67 -4.58 6.44
CA LYS A 179 38.48 -4.33 7.88
C LYS A 179 39.48 -3.31 8.43
N THR A 180 40.74 -3.42 8.02
CA THR A 180 41.81 -2.51 8.46
C THR A 180 41.59 -1.10 7.92
N ALA A 181 41.18 -0.96 6.65
CA ALA A 181 40.84 0.33 6.05
C ALA A 181 39.63 1.00 6.74
N LEU A 182 38.60 0.22 7.09
CA LEU A 182 37.36 0.72 7.70
C LEU A 182 37.52 1.12 9.18
N ASN A 183 38.55 0.64 9.88
CA ASN A 183 38.73 0.93 11.31
C ASN A 183 38.86 2.44 11.60
N ASN A 184 39.42 3.23 10.68
CA ASN A 184 39.53 4.69 10.85
C ASN A 184 38.14 5.34 10.83
N THR A 185 37.27 4.91 9.90
CA THR A 185 35.87 5.37 9.82
C THR A 185 35.09 5.02 11.08
N LEU A 186 35.30 3.82 11.63
CA LEU A 186 34.62 3.29 12.81
C LEU A 186 35.27 3.71 14.14
N ASP A 187 36.22 4.65 14.11
CA ASP A 187 36.81 5.19 15.34
C ASP A 187 35.76 5.97 16.13
N LEU A 188 35.73 5.80 17.46
CA LEU A 188 34.71 6.39 18.32
C LEU A 188 34.70 7.92 18.29
N SER A 189 35.86 8.55 18.01
CA SER A 189 35.96 10.00 17.85
C SER A 189 35.26 10.47 16.57
N ASN A 190 35.51 9.80 15.44
CA ASN A 190 34.85 10.10 14.16
C ASN A 190 33.34 9.82 14.26
N VAL A 191 32.93 8.69 14.85
CA VAL A 191 31.51 8.37 15.06
C VAL A 191 30.81 9.47 15.86
N ARG A 192 31.43 9.95 16.95
CA ARG A 192 30.90 11.07 17.75
C ARG A 192 30.80 12.36 16.95
N GLU A 193 31.86 12.69 16.21
CA GLU A 193 31.92 13.91 15.39
C GLU A 193 30.80 13.91 14.35
N GLN A 194 30.66 12.84 13.57
CA GLN A 194 29.62 12.75 12.54
C GLN A 194 28.22 12.77 13.17
N SER A 195 27.99 12.00 14.25
CA SER A 195 26.69 11.96 14.93
C SER A 195 26.28 13.34 15.46
N SER A 196 27.21 14.06 16.09
CA SER A 196 26.97 15.41 16.63
C SER A 196 26.74 16.45 15.51
N ARG A 197 27.46 16.31 14.40
CA ARG A 197 27.30 17.15 13.21
C ARG A 197 25.90 16.98 12.61
N TYR A 198 25.45 15.75 12.40
CA TYR A 198 24.11 15.48 11.86
C TYR A 198 22.99 15.88 12.82
N ALA A 199 23.20 15.85 14.15
CA ALA A 199 22.27 16.43 15.11
C ALA A 199 22.09 17.94 14.87
N THR A 200 23.22 18.67 14.82
CA THR A 200 23.25 20.13 14.67
C THR A 200 22.68 20.57 13.31
N VAL A 201 23.04 19.87 12.23
CA VAL A 201 22.51 20.13 10.89
C VAL A 201 21.00 19.89 10.87
N SER A 202 20.53 18.78 11.44
CA SER A 202 19.09 18.44 11.47
C SER A 202 18.26 19.49 12.20
N GLU A 203 18.71 19.95 13.38
CA GLU A 203 18.03 21.03 14.13
C GLU A 203 17.95 22.32 13.31
N ARG A 204 19.06 22.73 12.68
CA ARG A 204 19.13 23.94 11.83
C ARG A 204 18.20 23.86 10.63
N VAL A 205 18.29 22.78 9.85
CA VAL A 205 17.52 22.66 8.59
C VAL A 205 16.04 22.44 8.87
N HIS A 206 15.69 21.75 9.97
CA HIS A 206 14.31 21.59 10.37
C HIS A 206 13.63 22.95 10.60
N ALA A 207 14.28 23.86 11.33
CA ALA A 207 13.77 25.20 11.54
C ALA A 207 13.67 26.03 10.24
N GLN A 208 14.66 25.91 9.35
CA GLN A 208 14.66 26.61 8.05
C GLN A 208 13.53 26.13 7.14
N VAL A 209 13.34 24.83 7.00
CA VAL A 209 12.27 24.26 6.16
C VAL A 209 10.90 24.66 6.72
N GLN A 210 10.69 24.61 8.03
CA GLN A 210 9.45 25.10 8.63
C GLN A 210 9.20 26.58 8.34
N GLN A 211 10.23 27.42 8.35
CA GLN A 211 10.10 28.83 7.96
C GLN A 211 9.70 28.97 6.49
N PHE A 212 10.32 28.21 5.58
CA PHE A 212 10.00 28.24 4.16
C PHE A 212 8.59 27.73 3.85
N LEU A 213 8.10 26.76 4.61
CA LEU A 213 6.75 26.23 4.48
C LEU A 213 5.66 27.12 5.11
N LYS A 214 6.02 28.24 5.75
CA LYS A 214 5.00 29.21 6.21
C LYS A 214 4.26 29.79 5.02
N GLU A 215 2.94 29.89 5.17
CA GLU A 215 2.06 30.39 4.14
C GLU A 215 2.49 31.78 3.66
N GLY A 216 2.53 31.96 2.32
CA GLY A 216 2.90 33.22 1.69
C GLY A 216 4.41 33.54 1.68
N TYR A 217 5.28 32.69 2.22
CA TYR A 217 6.73 32.89 2.18
C TYR A 217 7.35 32.55 0.82
N LEU A 218 7.07 31.35 0.29
CA LEU A 218 7.53 30.92 -1.03
C LEU A 218 6.69 31.59 -2.13
N ARG A 219 7.12 32.78 -2.54
CA ARG A 219 6.60 33.50 -3.72
C ARG A 219 7.59 33.39 -4.88
N GLU A 220 7.09 33.54 -6.11
CA GLU A 220 7.89 33.43 -7.34
C GLU A 220 9.19 34.28 -7.26
N GLU A 221 9.06 35.55 -6.88
CA GLU A 221 10.20 36.48 -6.77
C GLU A 221 11.22 36.03 -5.71
N MET A 222 10.74 35.61 -4.54
CA MET A 222 11.61 35.15 -3.44
C MET A 222 12.39 33.91 -3.86
N VAL A 223 11.75 32.99 -4.57
CA VAL A 223 12.39 31.76 -5.07
C VAL A 223 13.49 32.08 -6.07
N LEU A 224 13.22 32.94 -7.04
CA LEU A 224 14.19 33.32 -8.08
C LEU A 224 15.39 34.10 -7.52
N ASP A 225 15.16 34.95 -6.52
CA ASP A 225 16.22 35.73 -5.89
C ASP A 225 17.09 34.88 -4.92
N ASN A 226 16.58 33.72 -4.45
CA ASN A 226 17.23 32.91 -3.41
C ASN A 226 17.51 31.45 -3.81
N ILE A 227 17.60 31.13 -5.11
CA ILE A 227 17.83 29.76 -5.60
C ILE A 227 18.99 29.04 -4.88
N PRO A 228 20.19 29.64 -4.73
CA PRO A 228 21.31 28.95 -4.09
C PRO A 228 21.02 28.58 -2.62
N ARG A 229 20.33 29.47 -1.89
CA ARG A 229 19.96 29.26 -0.49
C ARG A 229 18.95 28.11 -0.35
N LEU A 230 17.93 28.08 -1.21
CA LEU A 230 16.91 27.03 -1.20
C LEU A 230 17.50 25.66 -1.56
N LEU A 231 18.36 25.61 -2.58
CA LEU A 231 19.04 24.37 -2.99
C LEU A 231 20.01 23.85 -1.91
N ASN A 232 20.76 24.74 -1.24
CA ASN A 232 21.63 24.34 -0.14
C ASN A 232 20.84 23.75 1.04
N CYS A 233 19.70 24.36 1.39
CA CYS A 233 18.81 23.81 2.40
C CYS A 233 18.30 22.41 2.01
N LEU A 234 17.86 22.21 0.76
CA LEU A 234 17.43 20.90 0.26
C LEU A 234 18.55 19.84 0.30
N ARG A 235 19.78 20.22 -0.03
CA ARG A 235 20.95 19.32 0.05
C ARG A 235 21.20 18.89 1.48
N ASP A 236 21.32 19.84 2.41
CA ASP A 236 21.57 19.53 3.82
C ASP A 236 20.45 18.64 4.39
N CYS A 237 19.18 18.90 4.04
CA CYS A 237 18.06 18.07 4.48
C CYS A 237 18.19 16.63 3.99
N ASN A 238 18.36 16.41 2.68
CA ASN A 238 18.41 15.06 2.12
C ASN A 238 19.65 14.28 2.56
N VAL A 239 20.80 14.96 2.70
CA VAL A 239 22.04 14.37 3.21
C VAL A 239 21.86 13.94 4.68
N ALA A 240 21.30 14.80 5.54
CA ALA A 240 21.03 14.48 6.93
C ALA A 240 20.00 13.35 7.09
N ILE A 241 18.89 13.39 6.33
CA ILE A 241 17.87 12.33 6.33
C ILE A 241 18.49 11.00 5.92
N ARG A 242 19.29 10.98 4.84
CA ARG A 242 19.96 9.76 4.36
C ARG A 242 20.86 9.16 5.43
N TRP A 243 21.74 9.98 6.00
CA TRP A 243 22.70 9.49 6.99
C TRP A 243 21.98 8.96 8.23
N LEU A 244 21.02 9.71 8.78
CA LEU A 244 20.26 9.31 9.97
C LEU A 244 19.43 8.05 9.72
N MET A 245 18.70 7.96 8.61
CA MET A 245 17.87 6.78 8.31
C MET A 245 18.70 5.49 8.17
N LEU A 246 19.87 5.59 7.55
CA LEU A 246 20.76 4.43 7.37
C LEU A 246 21.43 4.03 8.70
N HIS A 247 22.08 4.97 9.39
CA HIS A 247 22.89 4.65 10.57
C HIS A 247 22.07 4.36 11.84
N THR A 248 20.79 4.73 11.87
CA THR A 248 19.89 4.36 12.98
C THR A 248 19.09 3.10 12.70
N ALA A 249 19.36 2.43 11.57
CA ALA A 249 18.56 1.29 11.16
C ALA A 249 18.78 0.02 12.01
N ASP A 250 17.70 -0.65 12.40
CA ASP A 250 17.77 -1.95 13.11
C ASP A 250 18.37 -3.06 12.25
N SER A 251 18.04 -3.08 10.96
CA SER A 251 18.60 -4.02 9.97
C SER A 251 20.10 -3.83 9.73
N ALA A 252 20.68 -2.72 10.17
CA ALA A 252 22.09 -2.43 9.96
C ALA A 252 22.99 -3.00 11.06
N CYS A 253 22.48 -3.69 12.08
CA CYS A 253 23.31 -4.17 13.17
C CYS A 253 22.91 -5.59 13.57
N ASP A 254 23.84 -6.55 13.48
CA ASP A 254 23.64 -7.87 14.09
C ASP A 254 23.50 -7.71 15.62
N PRO A 255 22.36 -8.08 16.22
CA PRO A 255 22.16 -7.99 17.67
C PRO A 255 23.22 -8.76 18.48
N ASN A 256 23.89 -9.73 17.88
CA ASN A 256 24.92 -10.53 18.54
C ASN A 256 26.28 -9.81 18.61
N ASN A 257 26.53 -8.81 17.75
CA ASN A 257 27.80 -8.09 17.71
C ASN A 257 27.84 -6.95 18.75
N LYS A 258 28.59 -7.15 19.85
CA LYS A 258 28.69 -6.16 20.94
C LYS A 258 29.27 -4.81 20.49
N ARG A 259 30.28 -4.81 19.62
CA ARG A 259 30.95 -3.58 19.16
C ARG A 259 29.99 -2.70 18.36
N LEU A 260 29.22 -3.30 17.45
CA LEU A 260 28.29 -2.55 16.61
C LEU A 260 27.08 -2.03 17.38
N ARG A 261 26.63 -2.75 18.41
CA ARG A 261 25.63 -2.23 19.35
C ARG A 261 26.13 -0.98 20.06
N GLN A 262 27.35 -1.00 20.60
CA GLN A 262 27.94 0.18 21.24
C GLN A 262 28.04 1.38 20.29
N ILE A 263 28.49 1.16 19.04
CA ILE A 263 28.55 2.21 18.02
C ILE A 263 27.14 2.75 17.74
N LYS A 264 26.14 1.87 17.57
CA LYS A 264 24.75 2.28 17.33
C LYS A 264 24.17 3.07 18.51
N ASP A 265 24.35 2.60 19.74
CA ASP A 265 23.87 3.29 20.95
C ASP A 265 24.53 4.66 21.09
N GLN A 266 25.81 4.77 20.73
CA GLN A 266 26.52 6.04 20.67
C GLN A 266 25.93 6.96 19.61
N ILE A 267 25.67 6.48 18.38
CA ILE A 267 25.02 7.28 17.33
C ILE A 267 23.68 7.81 17.81
N LEU A 268 22.83 6.95 18.39
CA LEU A 268 21.50 7.35 18.87
C LEU A 268 21.59 8.44 19.94
N THR A 269 22.59 8.36 20.82
CA THR A 269 22.81 9.32 21.90
C THR A 269 23.38 10.63 21.37
N ASP A 270 24.51 10.58 20.67
CA ASP A 270 25.25 11.74 20.18
C ASP A 270 24.47 12.48 19.07
N SER A 271 23.63 11.77 18.30
CA SER A 271 22.76 12.38 17.29
C SER A 271 21.43 12.90 17.85
N ARG A 272 21.17 12.74 19.16
CA ARG A 272 19.88 13.05 19.82
C ARG A 272 18.69 12.46 19.07
N TYR A 273 18.81 11.21 18.64
CA TYR A 273 17.87 10.61 17.71
C TYR A 273 16.46 10.56 18.28
N ASN A 274 15.50 11.09 17.52
CA ASN A 274 14.08 10.91 17.77
C ASN A 274 13.37 10.55 16.45
N PRO A 275 12.75 9.37 16.35
CA PRO A 275 12.14 8.92 15.11
C PRO A 275 10.97 9.82 14.68
N LYS A 276 10.26 10.47 15.61
CA LYS A 276 9.18 11.41 15.27
C LYS A 276 9.73 12.71 14.65
N ILE A 277 10.86 13.21 15.16
CA ILE A 277 11.51 14.42 14.64
C ILE A 277 12.09 14.15 13.26
N LEU A 278 12.79 13.02 13.08
CA LEU A 278 13.31 12.63 11.77
C LEU A 278 12.18 12.44 10.75
N PHE A 279 11.08 11.80 11.16
CA PHE A 279 9.89 11.68 10.31
C PHE A 279 9.30 13.03 9.93
N GLN A 280 9.17 13.96 10.89
CA GLN A 280 8.69 15.30 10.62
C GLN A 280 9.60 16.06 9.66
N LEU A 281 10.93 15.93 9.82
CA LEU A 281 11.90 16.50 8.89
C LEU A 281 11.74 15.92 7.47
N LEU A 282 11.54 14.60 7.33
CA LEU A 282 11.27 13.95 6.05
C LEU A 282 9.98 14.48 5.40
N LEU A 283 8.90 14.58 6.18
CA LEU A 283 7.61 15.11 5.71
C LEU A 283 7.74 16.54 5.20
N ASP A 284 8.33 17.43 6.01
CA ASP A 284 8.46 18.84 5.68
C ASP A 284 9.44 19.03 4.50
N THR A 285 10.53 18.25 4.44
CA THR A 285 11.46 18.27 3.30
C THR A 285 10.77 17.83 2.00
N ALA A 286 10.00 16.73 2.04
CA ALA A 286 9.27 16.25 0.87
C ALA A 286 8.22 17.27 0.40
N GLN A 287 7.52 17.92 1.33
CA GLN A 287 6.57 18.98 1.01
C GLN A 287 7.26 20.20 0.39
N PHE A 288 8.39 20.63 0.96
CA PHE A 288 9.16 21.76 0.46
C PHE A 288 9.70 21.49 -0.94
N GLU A 289 10.27 20.31 -1.16
CA GLU A 289 10.74 19.87 -2.49
C GLU A 289 9.60 19.81 -3.51
N PHE A 290 8.43 19.28 -3.12
CA PHE A 290 7.27 19.20 -4.00
C PHE A 290 6.79 20.59 -4.43
N ILE A 291 6.59 21.51 -3.48
CA ILE A 291 6.16 22.89 -3.77
C ILE A 291 7.16 23.56 -4.70
N LEU A 292 8.46 23.47 -4.38
CA LEU A 292 9.49 24.14 -5.15
C LEU A 292 9.59 23.58 -6.57
N LYS A 293 9.53 22.25 -6.75
CA LYS A 293 9.51 21.61 -8.07
C LYS A 293 8.31 22.08 -8.90
N GLU A 294 7.11 22.12 -8.32
CA GLU A 294 5.91 22.55 -9.04
C GLU A 294 5.99 24.05 -9.43
N MET A 295 6.49 24.92 -8.55
CA MET A 295 6.74 26.32 -8.87
C MET A 295 7.72 26.45 -10.06
N PHE A 296 8.84 25.72 -10.04
CA PHE A 296 9.82 25.77 -11.13
C PHE A 296 9.29 25.21 -12.46
N LYS A 297 8.51 24.12 -12.43
CA LYS A 297 7.86 23.59 -13.63
C LYS A 297 6.89 24.60 -14.23
N GLN A 298 6.06 25.23 -13.39
CA GLN A 298 5.13 26.26 -13.85
C GLN A 298 5.89 27.44 -14.45
N MET A 299 6.88 27.95 -13.73
CA MET A 299 7.75 29.04 -14.19
C MET A 299 8.45 28.72 -15.52
N LEU A 300 8.96 27.50 -15.71
CA LEU A 300 9.57 27.07 -16.96
C LEU A 300 8.56 27.01 -18.11
N SER A 301 7.34 26.52 -17.85
CA SER A 301 6.29 26.46 -18.87
C SER A 301 5.80 27.84 -19.32
N GLU A 302 5.81 28.82 -18.40
CA GLU A 302 5.38 30.20 -18.65
C GLU A 302 6.53 31.12 -19.10
N LYS A 303 7.78 30.65 -19.06
CA LYS A 303 9.02 31.44 -19.25
C LYS A 303 8.98 32.29 -20.53
N GLN A 304 8.69 31.66 -21.66
CA GLN A 304 8.66 32.34 -22.96
C GLN A 304 7.57 33.41 -23.01
N ALA A 305 6.37 33.08 -22.53
CA ALA A 305 5.22 33.98 -22.55
C ALA A 305 5.45 35.21 -21.65
N LYS A 306 5.98 35.00 -20.44
CA LYS A 306 6.32 36.10 -19.51
C LYS A 306 7.44 36.98 -20.06
N TRP A 307 8.47 36.40 -20.67
CA TRP A 307 9.55 37.16 -21.30
C TRP A 307 9.03 38.10 -22.39
N GLU A 308 8.24 37.58 -23.34
CA GLU A 308 7.67 38.41 -24.43
C GLU A 308 6.70 39.48 -23.89
N TYR A 309 5.91 39.15 -22.88
CA TYR A 309 5.02 40.10 -22.23
C TYR A 309 5.78 41.28 -21.61
N TYR A 310 6.80 41.02 -20.78
CA TYR A 310 7.59 42.08 -20.15
C TYR A 310 8.43 42.88 -21.15
N LYS A 311 8.94 42.21 -22.19
CA LYS A 311 9.65 42.85 -23.29
C LYS A 311 8.76 43.84 -24.04
N LYS A 312 7.53 43.42 -24.36
CA LYS A 312 6.53 44.25 -25.03
C LYS A 312 6.12 45.44 -24.15
N GLU A 313 5.68 45.19 -22.92
CA GLU A 313 5.25 46.27 -22.00
C GLU A 313 6.40 47.26 -21.74
N GLY A 314 7.63 46.77 -21.48
CA GLY A 314 8.79 47.65 -21.28
C GLY A 314 9.11 48.52 -22.51
N SER A 315 9.00 47.96 -23.72
CA SER A 315 9.19 48.71 -24.97
C SER A 315 8.09 49.73 -25.23
N GLU A 316 6.83 49.36 -24.99
CA GLU A 316 5.66 50.23 -25.18
C GLU A 316 5.70 51.42 -24.23
N ARG A 317 6.08 51.22 -22.96
CA ARG A 317 6.24 52.32 -21.98
C ARG A 317 7.35 53.30 -22.39
N MET A 318 8.45 52.81 -22.97
CA MET A 318 9.49 53.70 -23.52
C MET A 318 9.03 54.45 -24.77
N MET A 319 8.23 53.81 -25.63
CA MET A 319 7.64 54.47 -26.79
C MET A 319 6.63 55.55 -26.36
N GLU A 320 5.81 55.27 -25.34
CA GLU A 320 4.88 56.23 -24.76
C GLU A 320 5.61 57.43 -24.15
N LEU A 321 6.73 57.22 -23.44
CA LEU A 321 7.58 58.32 -22.97
C LEU A 321 8.16 59.13 -24.12
N ALA A 322 8.64 58.48 -25.19
CA ALA A 322 9.13 59.20 -26.36
C ALA A 322 8.04 60.08 -26.99
N ASP A 323 6.79 59.62 -27.03
CA ASP A 323 5.65 60.40 -27.53
C ASP A 323 5.29 61.57 -26.60
N VAL A 324 5.46 61.44 -25.28
CA VAL A 324 5.27 62.55 -24.32
C VAL A 324 6.27 63.67 -24.58
N PHE A 325 7.55 63.36 -24.79
CA PHE A 325 8.59 64.36 -25.08
C PHE A 325 8.57 64.89 -26.53
N SER A 326 7.76 64.31 -27.42
CA SER A 326 7.57 64.76 -28.80
C SER A 326 6.71 66.03 -28.93
N GLY A 327 5.94 66.36 -27.89
CA GLY A 327 4.98 67.48 -27.90
C GLY A 327 3.64 67.18 -28.58
N VAL A 328 3.41 65.95 -29.05
CA VAL A 328 2.18 65.55 -29.77
C VAL A 328 1.02 65.21 -28.83
N LYS A 329 1.29 64.84 -27.56
CA LYS A 329 0.26 64.56 -26.53
C LYS A 329 0.04 65.81 -25.64
N PRO A 330 -1.09 66.53 -25.75
CA PRO A 330 -1.30 67.83 -25.09
C PRO A 330 -1.60 67.75 -23.57
N LEU A 331 -1.85 66.56 -23.03
CA LEU A 331 -2.38 66.35 -21.68
C LEU A 331 -1.32 66.38 -20.56
N THR A 332 -0.03 66.40 -20.91
CA THR A 332 1.10 66.38 -19.97
C THR A 332 1.87 67.70 -20.06
N ARG A 333 2.05 68.41 -18.94
CA ARG A 333 2.81 69.67 -18.81
C ARG A 333 4.33 69.43 -18.94
N VAL A 334 4.75 68.78 -20.01
CA VAL A 334 6.15 68.41 -20.29
C VAL A 334 6.63 69.18 -21.50
N GLU A 335 7.77 69.86 -21.38
CA GLU A 335 8.38 70.58 -22.47
C GLU A 335 8.93 69.60 -23.52
N LYS A 336 8.76 69.96 -24.81
CA LYS A 336 9.27 69.16 -25.92
C LYS A 336 10.80 69.06 -25.83
N ASN A 337 11.34 67.84 -25.89
CA ASN A 337 12.77 67.59 -25.89
C ASN A 337 13.12 66.51 -26.93
N GLU A 338 13.69 66.94 -28.06
CA GLU A 338 14.00 66.06 -29.19
C GLU A 338 15.11 65.04 -28.86
N ASN A 339 16.04 65.40 -27.98
CA ASN A 339 17.12 64.51 -27.54
C ASN A 339 16.58 63.36 -26.69
N LEU A 340 15.72 63.65 -25.71
CA LEU A 340 15.08 62.63 -24.88
C LEU A 340 14.11 61.75 -25.69
N GLN A 341 13.37 62.34 -26.63
CA GLN A 341 12.52 61.59 -27.56
C GLN A 341 13.32 60.57 -28.37
N ALA A 342 14.44 60.97 -28.97
CA ALA A 342 15.30 60.08 -29.74
C ALA A 342 15.91 58.99 -28.85
N TRP A 343 16.34 59.35 -27.63
CA TRP A 343 16.90 58.42 -26.66
C TRP A 343 15.90 57.34 -26.22
N PHE A 344 14.68 57.72 -25.81
CA PHE A 344 13.64 56.76 -25.40
C PHE A 344 13.22 55.82 -26.55
N ARG A 345 13.18 56.31 -27.80
CA ARG A 345 12.94 55.45 -28.99
C ARG A 345 14.05 54.43 -29.19
N GLU A 346 15.29 54.84 -29.00
CA GLU A 346 16.44 53.95 -29.13
C GLU A 346 16.45 52.90 -28.01
N ILE A 347 16.17 53.29 -26.75
CA ILE A 347 16.01 52.35 -25.65
C ILE A 347 14.87 51.36 -25.91
N SER A 348 13.72 51.82 -26.41
CA SER A 348 12.60 50.94 -26.80
C SER A 348 13.04 49.91 -27.86
N LYS A 349 13.78 50.35 -28.88
CA LYS A 349 14.32 49.47 -29.92
C LYS A 349 15.35 48.48 -29.36
N GLN A 350 16.18 48.91 -28.41
CA GLN A 350 17.15 48.05 -27.74
C GLN A 350 16.45 46.98 -26.88
N ILE A 351 15.40 47.34 -26.14
CA ILE A 351 14.55 46.38 -25.41
C ILE A 351 13.95 45.36 -26.39
N MET A 352 13.42 45.82 -27.53
CA MET A 352 12.87 44.92 -28.54
C MET A 352 13.91 44.03 -29.23
N SER A 353 15.17 44.45 -29.27
CA SER A 353 16.27 43.66 -29.83
C SER A 353 16.78 42.57 -28.89
N LEU A 354 16.35 42.54 -27.62
CA LEU A 354 16.75 41.51 -26.66
C LEU A 354 16.26 40.13 -27.12
N ASN A 355 17.20 39.21 -27.36
CA ASN A 355 16.89 37.85 -27.76
C ASN A 355 16.84 36.93 -26.54
N HIS A 356 15.84 36.07 -26.47
CA HIS A 356 15.70 35.06 -25.42
C HIS A 356 16.74 33.94 -25.51
N ASP A 357 17.19 33.59 -26.73
CA ASP A 357 18.08 32.44 -26.96
C ASP A 357 19.50 32.65 -26.41
N ASP A 358 19.97 33.90 -26.39
CA ASP A 358 21.27 34.26 -25.81
C ASP A 358 21.09 34.86 -24.41
N SER A 359 20.79 33.98 -23.45
CA SER A 359 20.50 34.35 -22.06
C SER A 359 21.59 35.18 -21.38
N THR A 360 22.86 35.00 -21.77
CA THR A 360 23.98 35.71 -21.14
C THR A 360 24.17 37.10 -21.72
N ALA A 361 24.11 37.25 -23.05
CA ALA A 361 24.22 38.57 -23.66
C ALA A 361 22.98 39.43 -23.39
N ALA A 362 21.79 38.83 -23.45
CA ALA A 362 20.55 39.51 -23.14
C ALA A 362 20.53 39.99 -21.69
N GLY A 363 20.92 39.14 -20.72
CA GLY A 363 21.02 39.54 -19.31
C GLY A 363 21.95 40.74 -19.08
N ARG A 364 23.15 40.74 -19.69
CA ARG A 364 24.09 41.88 -19.58
C ARG A 364 23.54 43.17 -20.19
N LYS A 365 22.93 43.08 -21.38
CA LYS A 365 22.30 44.23 -22.04
C LYS A 365 21.13 44.78 -21.21
N THR A 366 20.31 43.92 -20.62
CA THR A 366 19.20 44.35 -19.75
C THR A 366 19.71 45.11 -18.52
N VAL A 367 20.82 44.66 -17.89
CA VAL A 367 21.44 45.40 -16.77
C VAL A 367 21.95 46.77 -17.21
N GLN A 368 22.59 46.86 -18.39
CA GLN A 368 23.03 48.15 -18.94
C GLN A 368 21.85 49.10 -19.20
N LEU A 369 20.72 48.58 -19.70
CA LEU A 369 19.50 49.37 -19.92
C LEU A 369 18.90 49.86 -18.60
N ILE A 370 18.90 49.05 -17.54
CA ILE A 370 18.43 49.47 -16.20
C ILE A 370 19.29 50.61 -15.67
N GLN A 371 20.62 50.46 -15.72
CA GLN A 371 21.58 51.48 -15.31
C GLN A 371 21.38 52.78 -16.09
N ALA A 372 21.19 52.70 -17.40
CA ALA A 372 20.96 53.85 -18.25
C ALA A 372 19.63 54.58 -17.91
N LEU A 373 18.58 53.84 -17.52
CA LEU A 373 17.31 54.42 -17.06
C LEU A 373 17.44 55.09 -15.68
N GLU A 374 18.27 54.56 -14.78
CA GLU A 374 18.61 55.18 -13.50
C GLU A 374 19.36 56.50 -13.69
N GLU A 375 20.41 56.49 -14.51
CA GLU A 375 21.20 57.68 -14.79
C GLU A 375 20.37 58.78 -15.45
N VAL A 376 19.51 58.46 -16.42
CA VAL A 376 18.64 59.45 -17.06
C VAL A 376 17.63 60.07 -16.09
N GLN A 377 17.16 59.30 -15.10
CA GLN A 377 16.29 59.84 -14.05
C GLN A 377 17.02 60.90 -13.19
N GLU A 378 18.29 60.66 -12.84
CA GLU A 378 19.10 61.54 -11.99
C GLU A 378 19.63 62.78 -12.73
N PHE A 379 20.18 62.62 -13.95
CA PHE A 379 20.87 63.70 -14.66
C PHE A 379 19.94 64.77 -15.27
N HIS A 380 18.68 64.43 -15.55
CA HIS A 380 17.74 65.32 -16.24
C HIS A 380 16.68 65.96 -15.34
N GLN A 381 16.79 65.84 -14.00
CA GLN A 381 15.78 66.35 -13.04
C GLN A 381 14.34 65.86 -13.35
N LEU A 382 14.22 64.67 -13.96
CA LEU A 382 12.95 64.06 -14.34
C LEU A 382 12.12 63.64 -13.12
N GLU A 383 12.71 63.68 -11.93
CA GLU A 383 12.07 63.56 -10.61
C GLU A 383 10.90 64.53 -10.40
N SER A 384 10.90 65.66 -11.11
CA SER A 384 9.86 66.67 -11.04
C SER A 384 8.51 66.22 -11.64
N ASN A 385 8.50 65.19 -12.50
CA ASN A 385 7.28 64.66 -13.11
C ASN A 385 6.98 63.23 -12.65
N LEU A 386 6.02 63.12 -11.74
CA LEU A 386 5.57 61.86 -11.15
C LEU A 386 5.21 60.79 -12.19
N GLN A 387 4.60 61.19 -13.31
CA GLN A 387 4.16 60.26 -14.35
C GLN A 387 5.35 59.68 -15.12
N VAL A 388 6.36 60.51 -15.43
CA VAL A 388 7.61 60.05 -16.06
C VAL A 388 8.39 59.15 -15.11
N CYS A 389 8.48 59.51 -13.83
CA CYS A 389 9.09 58.66 -12.81
C CYS A 389 8.42 57.29 -12.70
N GLN A 390 7.09 57.26 -12.77
CA GLN A 390 6.33 56.01 -12.72
C GLN A 390 6.61 55.14 -13.95
N PHE A 391 6.61 55.70 -15.16
CA PHE A 391 6.95 54.97 -16.39
C PHE A 391 8.38 54.41 -16.38
N LEU A 392 9.35 55.19 -15.88
CA LEU A 392 10.73 54.73 -15.72
C LEU A 392 10.83 53.61 -14.66
N ALA A 393 10.12 53.75 -13.54
CA ALA A 393 10.06 52.73 -12.50
C ALA A 393 9.40 51.42 -12.99
N ASP A 394 8.28 51.52 -13.70
CA ASP A 394 7.58 50.37 -14.27
C ASP A 394 8.44 49.66 -15.33
N THR A 395 9.15 50.42 -16.16
CA THR A 395 10.06 49.86 -17.17
C THR A 395 11.25 49.15 -16.53
N ARG A 396 11.89 49.75 -15.52
CA ARG A 396 12.93 49.06 -14.73
C ARG A 396 12.38 47.81 -14.08
N LYS A 397 11.16 47.85 -13.54
CA LYS A 397 10.49 46.68 -12.95
C LYS A 397 10.31 45.57 -14.00
N PHE A 398 9.86 45.88 -15.21
CA PHE A 398 9.76 44.91 -16.29
C PHE A 398 11.12 44.34 -16.70
N LEU A 399 12.16 45.17 -16.82
CA LEU A 399 13.52 44.71 -17.12
C LEU A 399 14.11 43.82 -16.01
N HIS A 400 13.85 44.13 -14.73
CA HIS A 400 14.21 43.25 -13.61
C HIS A 400 13.48 41.90 -13.67
N GLN A 401 12.19 41.89 -14.02
CA GLN A 401 11.44 40.63 -14.19
C GLN A 401 11.93 39.84 -15.41
N MET A 402 12.38 40.51 -16.47
CA MET A 402 13.04 39.86 -17.60
C MET A 402 14.33 39.15 -17.16
N ILE A 403 15.20 39.81 -16.37
CA ILE A 403 16.42 39.17 -15.81
C ILE A 403 16.06 37.95 -14.96
N ARG A 404 15.05 38.07 -14.08
CA ARG A 404 14.59 36.93 -13.27
C ARG A 404 14.09 35.78 -14.13
N THR A 405 13.32 36.08 -15.18
CA THR A 405 12.77 35.09 -16.12
C THR A 405 13.87 34.37 -16.90
N ILE A 406 14.94 35.08 -17.29
CA ILE A 406 16.06 34.48 -18.03
C ILE A 406 16.86 33.48 -17.18
N ASN A 407 16.95 33.73 -15.87
CA ASN A 407 17.68 32.92 -14.90
C ASN A 407 16.96 31.59 -14.54
N ILE A 408 15.74 31.39 -15.02
CA ILE A 408 15.00 30.13 -14.81
C ILE A 408 15.63 29.06 -15.70
N LYS A 409 16.37 28.14 -15.08
CA LYS A 409 17.13 27.06 -15.74
C LYS A 409 16.55 25.69 -15.42
N GLU A 410 16.50 24.82 -16.41
CA GLU A 410 16.11 23.41 -16.23
C GLU A 410 17.08 22.64 -15.34
N GLU A 411 18.37 23.02 -15.34
CA GLU A 411 19.42 22.47 -14.48
C GLU A 411 19.07 22.49 -12.98
N VAL A 412 18.26 23.47 -12.55
CA VAL A 412 17.77 23.57 -11.17
C VAL A 412 16.83 22.40 -10.83
N LEU A 413 15.95 22.00 -11.75
CA LEU A 413 15.09 20.83 -11.58
C LEU A 413 15.89 19.53 -11.59
N ILE A 414 16.89 19.42 -12.46
CA ILE A 414 17.81 18.26 -12.51
C ILE A 414 18.52 18.13 -11.16
N THR A 415 19.04 19.23 -10.62
CA THR A 415 19.69 19.26 -9.30
C THR A 415 18.73 18.81 -8.20
N MET A 416 17.49 19.31 -8.18
CA MET A 416 16.48 18.88 -7.20
C MET A 416 16.13 17.40 -7.32
N GLN A 417 16.13 16.84 -8.54
CA GLN A 417 15.88 15.42 -8.77
C GLN A 417 17.02 14.56 -8.23
N ILE A 418 18.27 14.92 -8.49
CA ILE A 418 19.46 14.20 -8.00
C ILE A 418 19.50 14.23 -6.46
N VAL A 419 19.34 15.41 -5.87
CA VAL A 419 19.42 15.59 -4.42
C VAL A 419 18.22 14.98 -3.69
N GLY A 420 17.08 14.90 -4.37
CA GLY A 420 15.83 14.38 -3.84
C GLY A 420 15.72 12.85 -3.80
N ASP A 421 16.74 12.10 -4.23
CA ASP A 421 16.69 10.63 -4.28
C ASP A 421 16.41 10.02 -2.90
N LEU A 422 15.37 9.18 -2.84
CA LEU A 422 14.92 8.46 -1.66
C LEU A 422 14.98 6.93 -1.84
N SER A 423 15.67 6.45 -2.88
CA SER A 423 15.79 5.02 -3.21
C SER A 423 16.35 4.17 -2.06
N PHE A 424 17.26 4.72 -1.26
CA PHE A 424 17.84 4.07 -0.08
C PHE A 424 16.82 3.77 1.02
N ALA A 425 15.70 4.51 1.06
CA ALA A 425 14.71 4.39 2.11
C ALA A 425 13.58 3.41 1.76
N TRP A 426 13.59 2.80 0.57
CA TRP A 426 12.49 1.96 0.07
C TRP A 426 12.01 0.90 1.07
N GLN A 427 12.94 0.22 1.75
CA GLN A 427 12.61 -0.76 2.81
C GLN A 427 12.53 -0.11 4.21
N LEU A 428 13.30 0.95 4.44
CA LEU A 428 13.41 1.60 5.74
C LEU A 428 12.16 2.42 6.09
N ILE A 429 11.42 2.88 5.09
CA ILE A 429 10.23 3.72 5.28
C ILE A 429 9.15 3.00 6.09
N ASP A 430 9.06 1.66 5.98
CA ASP A 430 8.04 0.87 6.68
C ASP A 430 8.09 1.03 8.20
N ARG A 431 9.26 1.37 8.77
CA ARG A 431 9.42 1.67 10.20
C ARG A 431 8.65 2.89 10.67
N PHE A 432 8.44 3.85 9.77
CA PHE A 432 7.66 5.05 10.07
C PHE A 432 6.16 4.82 9.92
N THR A 433 5.69 3.66 9.46
CA THR A 433 4.26 3.39 9.25
C THR A 433 3.43 3.66 10.49
N SER A 434 3.87 3.20 11.66
CA SER A 434 3.13 3.41 12.91
C SER A 434 3.06 4.89 13.29
N ILE A 435 4.15 5.64 13.09
CA ILE A 435 4.22 7.07 13.33
C ILE A 435 3.33 7.82 12.33
N MET A 436 3.37 7.46 11.04
CA MET A 436 2.49 8.02 10.00
C MET A 436 1.02 7.82 10.37
N GLN A 437 0.65 6.60 10.76
CA GLN A 437 -0.72 6.24 11.12
C GLN A 437 -1.20 7.01 12.36
N GLU A 438 -0.34 7.15 13.38
CA GLU A 438 -0.67 7.92 14.59
C GLU A 438 -0.79 9.43 14.28
N SER A 439 0.09 9.98 13.45
CA SER A 439 0.00 11.37 13.01
C SER A 439 -1.30 11.65 12.25
N ILE A 440 -1.75 10.73 11.38
CA ILE A 440 -3.04 10.82 10.68
C ILE A 440 -4.21 10.74 11.67
N ARG A 441 -4.14 9.84 12.65
CA ARG A 441 -5.19 9.68 13.67
C ARG A 441 -5.40 10.97 14.47
N VAL A 442 -4.33 11.67 14.80
CA VAL A 442 -4.38 12.96 15.52
C VAL A 442 -4.82 14.10 14.60
N ASN A 443 -4.29 14.15 13.37
CA ASN A 443 -4.62 15.20 12.40
C ASN A 443 -4.78 14.63 10.97
N PRO A 444 -6.01 14.40 10.50
CA PRO A 444 -6.27 13.83 9.17
C PRO A 444 -5.76 14.68 8.00
N SER A 445 -5.62 16.00 8.17
CA SER A 445 -5.05 16.88 7.13
C SER A 445 -3.60 16.54 6.78
N MET A 446 -2.90 15.77 7.63
CA MET A 446 -1.52 15.34 7.39
C MET A 446 -1.35 14.45 6.16
N VAL A 447 -2.43 13.86 5.66
CA VAL A 447 -2.45 13.13 4.40
C VAL A 447 -1.93 13.99 3.24
N THR A 448 -2.16 15.30 3.26
CA THR A 448 -1.66 16.24 2.24
C THR A 448 -0.12 16.29 2.19
N LYS A 449 0.56 16.30 3.34
CA LYS A 449 2.04 16.25 3.40
C LYS A 449 2.57 14.85 3.10
N LEU A 450 1.86 13.81 3.54
CA LEU A 450 2.21 12.42 3.23
C LEU A 450 2.17 12.16 1.72
N ARG A 451 1.24 12.78 0.99
CA ARG A 451 1.20 12.73 -0.48
C ARG A 451 2.53 13.16 -1.11
N ALA A 452 3.14 14.25 -0.64
CA ALA A 452 4.45 14.69 -1.14
C ALA A 452 5.55 13.67 -0.84
N THR A 453 5.49 13.01 0.32
CA THR A 453 6.43 11.94 0.69
C THR A 453 6.26 10.69 -0.20
N PHE A 454 5.01 10.31 -0.51
CA PHE A 454 4.73 9.21 -1.44
C PHE A 454 5.21 9.51 -2.87
N LEU A 455 5.07 10.76 -3.32
CA LEU A 455 5.61 11.21 -4.61
C LEU A 455 7.15 11.17 -4.64
N LYS A 456 7.80 11.57 -3.54
CA LYS A 456 9.25 11.46 -3.38
C LYS A 456 9.73 10.00 -3.36
N LEU A 457 8.95 9.07 -2.80
CA LEU A 457 9.24 7.63 -2.90
C LEU A 457 9.03 7.11 -4.33
N ALA A 458 8.00 7.60 -5.04
CA ALA A 458 7.73 7.20 -6.42
C ALA A 458 8.89 7.55 -7.37
N SER A 459 9.58 8.67 -7.16
CA SER A 459 10.74 9.04 -7.99
C SER A 459 11.94 8.09 -7.83
N ALA A 460 11.99 7.27 -6.78
CA ALA A 460 13.01 6.22 -6.66
C ALA A 460 12.90 5.16 -7.78
N LEU A 461 11.75 5.08 -8.47
CA LEU A 461 11.50 4.13 -9.56
C LEU A 461 12.09 4.58 -10.89
N ASP A 462 12.43 5.86 -11.04
CA ASP A 462 12.87 6.42 -12.32
C ASP A 462 14.17 5.76 -12.80
N LEU A 463 15.16 5.60 -11.90
CA LEU A 463 16.47 5.05 -12.24
C LEU A 463 16.42 3.56 -12.65
N PRO A 464 15.76 2.65 -11.90
CA PRO A 464 15.58 1.26 -12.35
C PRO A 464 14.84 1.13 -13.69
N LEU A 465 13.85 1.99 -13.95
CA LEU A 465 13.04 1.93 -15.16
C LEU A 465 13.75 2.57 -16.37
N LEU A 466 14.64 3.52 -16.14
CA LEU A 466 15.36 4.25 -17.19
C LEU A 466 16.08 3.30 -18.15
N ARG A 467 16.84 2.33 -17.63
CA ARG A 467 17.62 1.40 -18.47
C ARG A 467 16.74 0.44 -19.25
N ILE A 468 15.63 0.01 -18.66
CA ILE A 468 14.64 -0.86 -19.32
C ILE A 468 13.99 -0.11 -20.49
N ASN A 469 13.67 1.17 -20.28
CA ASN A 469 13.14 2.05 -21.31
C ASN A 469 14.15 2.31 -22.43
N GLN A 470 15.41 2.63 -22.08
CA GLN A 470 16.49 2.83 -23.07
C GLN A 470 16.75 1.58 -23.92
N ALA A 471 16.60 0.39 -23.33
CA ALA A 471 16.72 -0.88 -24.03
C ALA A 471 15.47 -1.25 -24.87
N ASN A 472 14.40 -0.44 -24.82
CA ASN A 472 13.09 -0.74 -25.42
C ASN A 472 12.58 -2.15 -25.07
N SER A 473 12.83 -2.61 -23.84
CA SER A 473 12.42 -3.94 -23.41
C SER A 473 10.89 -4.02 -23.22
N PRO A 474 10.23 -5.12 -23.64
CA PRO A 474 8.81 -5.33 -23.37
C PRO A 474 8.49 -5.41 -21.87
N ASP A 475 9.50 -5.65 -21.02
CA ASP A 475 9.35 -5.76 -19.57
C ASP A 475 9.16 -4.42 -18.86
N LEU A 476 9.29 -3.28 -19.55
CA LEU A 476 9.08 -1.95 -18.95
C LEU A 476 7.73 -1.85 -18.25
N LEU A 477 6.69 -2.39 -18.89
CA LEU A 477 5.32 -2.31 -18.41
C LEU A 477 5.13 -3.21 -17.17
N SER A 478 5.63 -4.44 -17.20
CA SER A 478 5.49 -5.38 -16.08
C SER A 478 6.29 -4.95 -14.85
N VAL A 479 7.54 -4.47 -15.03
CA VAL A 479 8.40 -3.99 -13.93
C VAL A 479 7.83 -2.70 -13.33
N SER A 480 7.36 -1.78 -14.16
CA SER A 480 6.73 -0.54 -13.69
C SER A 480 5.44 -0.84 -12.92
N GLN A 481 4.63 -1.80 -13.38
CA GLN A 481 3.42 -2.25 -12.67
C GLN A 481 3.75 -2.86 -11.31
N TYR A 482 4.80 -3.70 -11.24
CA TYR A 482 5.22 -4.32 -9.98
C TYR A 482 5.60 -3.28 -8.93
N TYR A 483 6.56 -2.40 -9.24
CA TYR A 483 7.03 -1.40 -8.28
C TYR A 483 5.98 -0.36 -7.92
N SER A 484 5.19 0.08 -8.90
CA SER A 484 4.05 0.97 -8.63
C SER A 484 3.03 0.27 -7.74
N GLY A 485 2.76 -1.02 -7.98
CA GLY A 485 1.85 -1.84 -7.18
C GLY A 485 2.30 -1.99 -5.72
N GLU A 486 3.59 -2.24 -5.49
CA GLU A 486 4.18 -2.28 -4.14
C GLU A 486 4.02 -0.94 -3.41
N LEU A 487 4.28 0.18 -4.11
CA LEU A 487 4.12 1.52 -3.52
C LEU A 487 2.66 1.84 -3.23
N VAL A 488 1.72 1.52 -4.13
CA VAL A 488 0.29 1.70 -3.89
C VAL A 488 -0.19 0.81 -2.73
N SER A 489 0.31 -0.42 -2.61
CA SER A 489 0.04 -1.30 -1.47
C SER A 489 0.50 -0.68 -0.15
N TYR A 490 1.70 -0.08 -0.14
CA TYR A 490 2.20 0.67 1.01
C TYR A 490 1.34 1.89 1.35
N VAL A 491 0.95 2.70 0.36
CA VAL A 491 0.03 3.85 0.56
C VAL A 491 -1.30 3.38 1.16
N ARG A 492 -1.87 2.29 0.65
CA ARG A 492 -3.10 1.67 1.20
C ARG A 492 -2.90 1.23 2.65
N LYS A 493 -1.76 0.62 2.99
CA LYS A 493 -1.42 0.22 4.37
C LYS A 493 -1.38 1.42 5.31
N VAL A 494 -0.74 2.52 4.91
CA VAL A 494 -0.64 3.74 5.73
C VAL A 494 -2.01 4.39 5.91
N LEU A 495 -2.79 4.54 4.83
CA LEU A 495 -4.09 5.23 4.86
C LEU A 495 -5.23 4.39 5.47
N GLN A 496 -5.07 3.07 5.62
CA GLN A 496 -6.08 2.18 6.24
C GLN A 496 -6.49 2.62 7.65
N ILE A 497 -5.62 3.36 8.37
CA ILE A 497 -5.92 3.90 9.69
C ILE A 497 -7.13 4.84 9.71
N ILE A 498 -7.44 5.49 8.57
CA ILE A 498 -8.57 6.41 8.43
C ILE A 498 -9.88 5.59 8.52
N PRO A 499 -10.15 4.60 7.64
CA PRO A 499 -11.23 3.62 7.81
C PRO A 499 -11.33 3.02 9.21
N GLU A 500 -10.21 2.59 9.78
CA GLU A 500 -10.21 1.96 11.12
C GLU A 500 -10.68 2.92 12.21
N SER A 501 -10.24 4.18 12.15
CA SER A 501 -10.63 5.23 13.09
C SER A 501 -12.10 5.63 12.89
N MET A 502 -12.57 5.74 11.65
CA MET A 502 -13.99 5.98 11.34
C MET A 502 -14.89 4.87 11.89
N PHE A 503 -14.54 3.60 11.72
CA PHE A 503 -15.30 2.47 12.27
C PHE A 503 -15.31 2.44 13.80
N THR A 504 -14.23 2.89 14.43
CA THR A 504 -14.16 3.01 15.90
C THR A 504 -15.14 4.05 16.41
N SER A 505 -15.26 5.19 15.72
CA SER A 505 -16.30 6.19 16.00
C SER A 505 -17.70 5.68 15.68
N LEU A 506 -17.87 4.97 14.55
CA LEU A 506 -19.14 4.39 14.11
C LEU A 506 -19.72 3.40 15.14
N LEU A 507 -18.88 2.55 15.72
CA LEU A 507 -19.31 1.60 16.75
C LEU A 507 -19.84 2.30 18.01
N LYS A 508 -19.28 3.46 18.36
CA LYS A 508 -19.80 4.29 19.47
C LYS A 508 -21.16 4.90 19.09
N ILE A 509 -21.32 5.35 17.85
CA ILE A 509 -22.62 5.84 17.33
C ILE A 509 -23.67 4.73 17.38
N ILE A 510 -23.35 3.53 16.91
CA ILE A 510 -24.24 2.35 16.96
C ILE A 510 -24.69 2.10 18.40
N LYS A 511 -23.74 2.04 19.34
CA LYS A 511 -24.08 1.81 20.75
C LYS A 511 -25.06 2.87 21.28
N LEU A 512 -24.76 4.15 21.05
CA LEU A 512 -25.60 5.27 21.48
C LEU A 512 -27.01 5.20 20.85
N GLN A 513 -27.09 4.95 19.54
CA GLN A 513 -28.36 4.89 18.82
C GLN A 513 -29.23 3.68 19.19
N THR A 514 -28.61 2.55 19.52
CA THR A 514 -29.34 1.31 19.84
C THR A 514 -29.74 1.20 21.31
N HIS A 515 -28.92 1.71 22.24
CA HIS A 515 -29.12 1.47 23.68
C HIS A 515 -29.45 2.72 24.49
N ASP A 516 -28.96 3.90 24.07
CA ASP A 516 -29.00 5.12 24.89
C ASP A 516 -30.03 6.13 24.37
N ILE A 517 -30.24 6.20 23.04
CA ILE A 517 -31.19 7.12 22.41
C ILE A 517 -32.54 6.43 22.25
N ILE A 518 -33.57 7.06 22.78
CA ILE A 518 -34.96 6.64 22.68
C ILE A 518 -35.50 7.15 21.34
N GLU A 519 -36.10 6.25 20.58
CA GLU A 519 -36.75 6.58 19.32
C GLU A 519 -37.97 7.49 19.55
N VAL A 520 -38.06 8.56 18.76
CA VAL A 520 -39.12 9.57 18.94
C VAL A 520 -40.42 9.03 18.35
N PRO A 521 -41.51 8.93 19.13
CA PRO A 521 -42.79 8.44 18.63
C PRO A 521 -43.40 9.44 17.64
N THR A 522 -44.27 8.96 16.76
CA THR A 522 -44.96 9.78 15.75
C THR A 522 -45.89 10.84 16.35
N ARG A 523 -46.32 10.68 17.61
CA ARG A 523 -47.06 11.68 18.39
C ARG A 523 -46.45 11.76 19.79
N LEU A 524 -46.15 12.99 20.23
CA LEU A 524 -45.47 13.26 21.49
C LEU A 524 -46.17 14.39 22.25
N ASP A 525 -46.46 14.17 23.53
CA ASP A 525 -46.97 15.20 24.43
C ASP A 525 -45.92 16.31 24.62
N LYS A 526 -46.34 17.58 24.58
CA LYS A 526 -45.43 18.74 24.65
C LYS A 526 -44.51 18.70 25.89
N ASP A 527 -45.02 18.21 27.02
CA ASP A 527 -44.28 18.17 28.29
C ASP A 527 -43.16 17.11 28.28
N LYS A 528 -43.27 16.07 27.46
CA LYS A 528 -42.26 15.01 27.30
C LYS A 528 -41.17 15.37 26.28
N LEU A 529 -41.30 16.49 25.57
CA LEU A 529 -40.37 16.88 24.51
C LEU A 529 -38.93 17.03 25.01
N ARG A 530 -38.73 17.50 26.25
CA ARG A 530 -37.42 17.63 26.87
C ARG A 530 -36.78 16.26 27.19
N ASP A 531 -37.57 15.27 27.55
CA ASP A 531 -37.10 13.93 27.88
C ASP A 531 -36.66 13.17 26.62
N TYR A 532 -37.39 13.32 25.51
CA TYR A 532 -37.04 12.73 24.21
C TYR A 532 -35.97 13.51 23.44
N ALA A 533 -35.72 14.77 23.81
CA ALA A 533 -34.66 15.57 23.19
C ALA A 533 -33.27 14.96 23.45
N GLN A 534 -33.04 14.35 24.61
CA GLN A 534 -31.79 13.64 24.96
C GLN A 534 -30.52 14.35 24.47
N LEU A 535 -30.40 15.64 24.83
CA LEU A 535 -29.39 16.54 24.25
C LEU A 535 -27.95 16.03 24.44
N GLY A 536 -27.65 15.39 25.57
CA GLY A 536 -26.32 14.84 25.86
C GLY A 536 -25.92 13.72 24.88
N PRO A 537 -26.65 12.58 24.85
CA PRO A 537 -26.39 11.51 23.88
C PRO A 537 -26.39 11.98 22.42
N ARG A 538 -27.31 12.88 22.04
CA ARG A 538 -27.36 13.43 20.67
C ARG A 538 -26.17 14.33 20.35
N TYR A 539 -25.67 15.10 21.32
CA TYR A 539 -24.45 15.89 21.15
C TYR A 539 -23.22 14.99 20.94
N GLU A 540 -23.10 13.89 21.70
CA GLU A 540 -22.01 12.93 21.49
C GLU A 540 -22.09 12.25 20.12
N VAL A 541 -23.28 11.89 19.64
CA VAL A 541 -23.46 11.42 18.25
C VAL A 541 -22.99 12.49 17.26
N ALA A 542 -23.42 13.75 17.40
CA ALA A 542 -23.01 14.83 16.50
C ALA A 542 -21.48 15.05 16.49
N LYS A 543 -20.84 14.96 17.65
CA LYS A 543 -19.37 15.07 17.80
C LYS A 543 -18.63 13.92 17.10
N LEU A 544 -19.13 12.69 17.25
CA LEU A 544 -18.56 11.51 16.58
C LEU A 544 -18.76 11.59 15.06
N THR A 545 -19.94 12.03 14.61
CA THR A 545 -20.23 12.23 13.18
C THR A 545 -19.34 13.31 12.58
N HIS A 546 -19.15 14.44 13.28
CA HIS A 546 -18.21 15.48 12.85
C HIS A 546 -16.77 14.95 12.74
N ALA A 547 -16.33 14.12 13.70
CA ALA A 547 -15.01 13.48 13.62
C ALA A 547 -14.88 12.57 12.38
N ILE A 548 -15.92 11.80 12.04
CA ILE A 548 -15.95 11.00 10.80
C ILE A 548 -15.83 11.90 9.56
N SER A 549 -16.55 13.03 9.52
CA SER A 549 -16.43 13.99 8.42
C SER A 549 -15.03 14.58 8.28
N ILE A 550 -14.32 14.89 9.37
CA ILE A 550 -12.92 15.37 9.31
C ILE A 550 -12.00 14.29 8.71
N PHE A 551 -12.19 13.02 9.08
CA PHE A 551 -11.42 11.92 8.50
C PHE A 551 -11.66 11.77 6.99
N THR A 552 -12.93 11.84 6.56
CA THR A 552 -13.33 11.85 5.14
C THR A 552 -12.72 13.04 4.40
N GLU A 553 -12.82 14.24 4.96
CA GLU A 553 -12.26 15.44 4.35
C GLU A 553 -10.73 15.33 4.22
N GLY A 554 -10.03 14.84 5.24
CA GLY A 554 -8.58 14.67 5.23
C GLY A 554 -8.07 13.78 4.10
N ILE A 555 -8.75 12.65 3.81
CA ILE A 555 -8.39 11.79 2.68
C ILE A 555 -8.79 12.41 1.33
N LEU A 556 -9.93 13.12 1.25
CA LEU A 556 -10.39 13.77 0.02
C LEU A 556 -9.59 15.03 -0.33
N MET A 557 -8.94 15.67 0.64
CA MET A 557 -7.96 16.75 0.42
C MET A 557 -6.72 16.26 -0.35
N MET A 558 -6.43 14.96 -0.31
CA MET A 558 -5.43 14.37 -1.19
C MET A 558 -5.92 14.50 -2.63
N LYS A 559 -5.17 15.19 -3.49
CA LYS A 559 -5.49 15.21 -4.93
C LYS A 559 -5.23 13.82 -5.53
N THR A 560 -5.96 13.47 -6.57
CA THR A 560 -5.66 12.28 -7.37
C THR A 560 -4.21 12.35 -7.84
N THR A 561 -3.45 11.29 -7.57
CA THR A 561 -1.99 11.31 -7.70
C THR A 561 -1.51 10.16 -8.56
N LEU A 562 -0.64 10.44 -9.52
CA LEU A 562 0.06 9.40 -10.27
C LEU A 562 1.24 8.91 -9.42
N VAL A 563 1.20 7.65 -9.02
CA VAL A 563 2.23 6.99 -8.21
C VAL A 563 2.89 5.94 -9.11
N GLY A 564 4.07 6.28 -9.63
CA GLY A 564 4.69 5.53 -10.73
C GLY A 564 3.80 5.61 -11.98
N ILE A 565 3.22 4.48 -12.39
CA ILE A 565 2.25 4.44 -13.51
C ILE A 565 0.80 4.22 -13.06
N ILE A 566 0.55 4.06 -11.75
CA ILE A 566 -0.79 3.80 -11.22
C ILE A 566 -1.38 5.10 -10.71
N LYS A 567 -2.57 5.45 -11.22
CA LYS A 567 -3.33 6.60 -10.73
C LYS A 567 -4.07 6.20 -9.44
N VAL A 568 -3.74 6.87 -8.36
CA VAL A 568 -4.33 6.66 -7.05
C VAL A 568 -5.44 7.68 -6.83
N ASP A 569 -6.68 7.19 -6.74
CA ASP A 569 -7.87 7.99 -6.41
C ASP A 569 -8.20 7.87 -4.91
N PRO A 570 -8.11 8.97 -4.13
CA PRO A 570 -8.42 8.95 -2.72
C PRO A 570 -9.86 8.55 -2.40
N LYS A 571 -10.84 8.85 -3.27
CA LYS A 571 -12.23 8.42 -3.06
C LYS A 571 -12.35 6.89 -3.11
N GLN A 572 -11.74 6.28 -4.13
CA GLN A 572 -11.68 4.83 -4.26
C GLN A 572 -10.89 4.18 -3.11
N LEU A 573 -9.78 4.78 -2.68
CA LEU A 573 -9.01 4.30 -1.51
C LEU A 573 -9.85 4.28 -0.23
N LEU A 574 -10.64 5.34 -0.02
CA LEU A 574 -11.55 5.44 1.13
C LEU A 574 -12.61 4.34 1.07
N GLU A 575 -13.26 4.17 -0.08
CA GLU A 575 -14.29 3.14 -0.29
C GLU A 575 -13.73 1.73 -0.06
N ASP A 576 -12.59 1.40 -0.67
CA ASP A 576 -11.90 0.11 -0.49
C ASP A 576 -11.54 -0.15 0.98
N GLY A 577 -11.07 0.90 1.68
CA GLY A 577 -10.72 0.84 3.08
C GLY A 577 -11.92 0.61 4.00
N ILE A 578 -13.06 1.26 3.71
CA ILE A 578 -14.33 1.09 4.42
C ILE A 578 -14.88 -0.31 4.19
N ARG A 579 -14.89 -0.80 2.94
CA ARG A 579 -15.25 -2.18 2.58
C ARG A 579 -14.40 -3.19 3.34
N LYS A 580 -13.08 -2.96 3.45
CA LYS A 580 -12.15 -3.84 4.18
C LYS A 580 -12.45 -3.90 5.67
N GLU A 581 -12.71 -2.77 6.33
CA GLU A 581 -13.12 -2.79 7.74
C GLU A 581 -14.49 -3.44 7.93
N LEU A 582 -15.45 -3.18 7.04
CA LEU A 582 -16.76 -3.83 7.08
C LEU A 582 -16.62 -5.35 7.05
N VAL A 583 -15.90 -5.86 6.05
CA VAL A 583 -15.66 -7.31 5.86
C VAL A 583 -15.02 -7.92 7.09
N LYS A 584 -14.00 -7.27 7.65
CA LYS A 584 -13.30 -7.74 8.85
C LYS A 584 -14.25 -7.82 10.06
N ARG A 585 -15.06 -6.79 10.29
CA ARG A 585 -15.97 -6.71 11.46
C ARG A 585 -17.15 -7.68 11.33
N VAL A 586 -17.78 -7.74 10.15
CA VAL A 586 -18.91 -8.65 9.89
C VAL A 586 -18.44 -10.10 9.94
N ALA A 587 -17.35 -10.46 9.27
CA ALA A 587 -16.83 -11.82 9.29
C ALA A 587 -16.46 -12.27 10.73
N PHE A 588 -15.90 -11.36 11.54
CA PHE A 588 -15.62 -11.65 12.94
C PHE A 588 -16.90 -11.82 13.78
N ALA A 589 -17.91 -10.96 13.58
CA ALA A 589 -19.21 -11.06 14.27
C ALA A 589 -19.91 -12.39 13.95
N LEU A 590 -19.95 -12.78 12.67
CA LEU A 590 -20.50 -14.07 12.22
C LEU A 590 -19.74 -15.25 12.81
N HIS A 591 -18.40 -15.19 12.79
CA HIS A 591 -17.56 -16.25 13.36
C HIS A 591 -17.81 -16.44 14.85
N LYS A 592 -17.75 -15.36 15.64
CA LYS A 592 -17.88 -15.39 17.10
C LYS A 592 -19.32 -15.66 17.56
N GLY A 593 -20.31 -15.05 16.88
CA GLY A 593 -21.73 -15.16 17.23
C GLY A 593 -22.28 -16.57 17.05
N LEU A 594 -21.75 -17.34 16.09
CA LEU A 594 -22.22 -18.70 15.77
C LEU A 594 -21.23 -19.78 16.24
N ILE A 595 -20.76 -19.66 17.48
CA ILE A 595 -20.02 -20.73 18.18
C ILE A 595 -21.00 -21.34 19.19
N PHE A 596 -21.28 -22.64 19.10
CA PHE A 596 -22.25 -23.31 19.98
C PHE A 596 -21.53 -24.24 20.95
N ASN A 597 -22.04 -24.37 22.18
CA ASN A 597 -21.53 -25.35 23.14
C ASN A 597 -22.29 -26.68 23.01
N PRO A 598 -21.63 -27.78 22.59
CA PRO A 598 -22.30 -29.07 22.41
C PRO A 598 -22.85 -29.68 23.71
N ARG A 599 -22.38 -29.22 24.88
CA ARG A 599 -22.79 -29.71 26.20
C ARG A 599 -23.90 -28.88 26.85
N ALA A 600 -24.41 -27.85 26.17
CA ALA A 600 -25.48 -27.02 26.70
C ALA A 600 -26.78 -27.83 26.85
N LYS A 601 -27.45 -27.71 28.00
CA LYS A 601 -28.71 -28.41 28.31
C LYS A 601 -29.89 -27.87 27.48
N SER A 602 -29.86 -26.58 27.14
CA SER A 602 -30.84 -25.90 26.30
C SER A 602 -30.17 -25.39 25.03
N SER A 603 -30.90 -25.31 23.92
CA SER A 603 -30.39 -24.75 22.66
C SER A 603 -30.01 -23.28 22.83
N GLU A 604 -28.76 -22.94 22.51
CA GLU A 604 -28.26 -21.56 22.48
C GLU A 604 -28.54 -20.88 21.13
N LEU A 605 -29.12 -21.60 20.16
CA LEU A 605 -29.27 -21.14 18.78
C LEU A 605 -30.09 -19.84 18.67
N MET A 606 -31.31 -19.84 19.21
CA MET A 606 -32.22 -18.70 19.08
C MET A 606 -31.71 -17.45 19.80
N PRO A 607 -31.21 -17.51 21.06
CA PRO A 607 -30.60 -16.35 21.71
C PRO A 607 -29.40 -15.78 20.94
N LYS A 608 -28.52 -16.63 20.42
CA LYS A 608 -27.34 -16.19 19.66
C LYS A 608 -27.70 -15.58 18.31
N LEU A 609 -28.71 -16.11 17.63
CA LEU A 609 -29.23 -15.51 16.40
C LEU A 609 -29.80 -14.13 16.65
N LYS A 610 -30.58 -13.93 17.72
CA LYS A 610 -31.13 -12.62 18.08
C LYS A 610 -30.05 -11.58 18.40
N GLU A 611 -29.04 -11.97 19.17
CA GLU A 611 -27.89 -11.09 19.49
C GLU A 611 -27.11 -10.70 18.22
N LEU A 612 -26.88 -11.68 17.34
CA LEU A 612 -26.19 -11.44 16.07
C LEU A 612 -27.04 -10.60 15.12
N GLY A 613 -28.35 -10.83 15.05
CA GLY A 613 -29.30 -10.05 14.25
C GLY A 613 -29.31 -8.59 14.67
N ALA A 614 -29.36 -8.30 15.98
CA ALA A 614 -29.24 -6.94 16.50
C ALA A 614 -27.89 -6.29 16.14
N THR A 615 -26.80 -7.06 16.16
CA THR A 615 -25.47 -6.58 15.75
C THR A 615 -25.42 -6.24 14.25
N MET A 616 -26.00 -7.09 13.40
CA MET A 616 -26.05 -6.90 11.95
C MET A 616 -26.95 -5.72 11.55
N ASP A 617 -28.11 -5.57 12.19
CA ASP A 617 -28.99 -4.41 12.02
C ASP A 617 -28.29 -3.11 12.46
N GLY A 618 -27.54 -3.15 13.57
CA GLY A 618 -26.70 -2.03 14.00
C GLY A 618 -25.70 -1.60 12.93
N PHE A 619 -25.02 -2.54 12.26
CA PHE A 619 -24.13 -2.21 11.14
C PHE A 619 -24.92 -1.64 9.94
N HIS A 620 -26.04 -2.24 9.55
CA HIS A 620 -26.87 -1.77 8.44
C HIS A 620 -27.30 -0.31 8.64
N ARG A 621 -27.94 0.00 9.78
CA ARG A 621 -28.39 1.37 10.12
C ARG A 621 -27.24 2.37 10.19
N SER A 622 -26.07 1.93 10.67
CA SER A 622 -24.90 2.81 10.75
C SER A 622 -24.39 3.23 9.37
N PHE A 623 -24.44 2.33 8.39
CA PHE A 623 -24.06 2.60 7.01
C PHE A 623 -25.07 3.50 6.30
N GLU A 624 -26.36 3.31 6.59
CA GLU A 624 -27.42 4.23 6.17
C GLU A 624 -27.20 5.63 6.75
N TYR A 625 -26.80 5.73 8.01
CA TYR A 625 -26.57 7.01 8.68
C TYR A 625 -25.34 7.77 8.16
N ILE A 626 -24.20 7.08 7.94
CA ILE A 626 -22.95 7.77 7.55
C ILE A 626 -22.82 8.04 6.05
N GLN A 627 -23.67 7.45 5.19
CA GLN A 627 -23.50 7.49 3.74
C GLN A 627 -23.38 8.92 3.19
N ASP A 628 -24.16 9.85 3.73
CA ASP A 628 -24.16 11.26 3.29
C ASP A 628 -22.90 12.00 3.75
N TYR A 629 -22.39 11.69 4.94
CA TYR A 629 -21.19 12.32 5.51
C TYR A 629 -19.90 11.83 4.86
N VAL A 630 -19.93 10.65 4.24
CA VAL A 630 -18.76 10.01 3.59
C VAL A 630 -18.87 10.08 2.06
N ASN A 631 -20.04 10.42 1.51
CA ASN A 631 -20.35 10.46 0.08
C ASN A 631 -20.07 9.13 -0.64
N ILE A 632 -20.59 8.04 -0.04
CA ILE A 632 -20.52 6.66 -0.56
C ILE A 632 -21.91 6.02 -0.55
N TYR A 633 -22.13 5.03 -1.40
CA TYR A 633 -23.38 4.26 -1.39
C TYR A 633 -23.35 3.18 -0.30
N GLY A 634 -23.61 3.59 0.95
CA GLY A 634 -23.45 2.74 2.12
C GLY A 634 -24.26 1.43 2.07
N LEU A 635 -25.54 1.51 1.72
CA LEU A 635 -26.43 0.34 1.62
C LEU A 635 -26.03 -0.62 0.50
N LYS A 636 -25.55 -0.09 -0.63
CA LYS A 636 -25.03 -0.91 -1.74
C LYS A 636 -23.78 -1.69 -1.30
N ILE A 637 -22.84 -1.01 -0.65
CA ILE A 637 -21.63 -1.63 -0.10
C ILE A 637 -21.99 -2.73 0.90
N TRP A 638 -22.93 -2.46 1.81
CA TRP A 638 -23.42 -3.46 2.75
C TRP A 638 -23.92 -4.72 2.04
N GLN A 639 -24.81 -4.57 1.05
CA GLN A 639 -25.39 -5.69 0.33
C GLN A 639 -24.33 -6.49 -0.45
N GLU A 640 -23.41 -5.82 -1.14
CA GLU A 640 -22.32 -6.45 -1.89
C GLU A 640 -21.39 -7.25 -0.97
N GLU A 641 -20.91 -6.64 0.13
CA GLU A 641 -19.92 -7.27 1.00
C GLU A 641 -20.51 -8.38 1.88
N VAL A 642 -21.73 -8.22 2.41
CA VAL A 642 -22.40 -9.28 3.19
C VAL A 642 -22.66 -10.51 2.31
N SER A 643 -23.14 -10.30 1.08
CA SER A 643 -23.30 -11.37 0.10
C SER A 643 -21.97 -12.08 -0.18
N ARG A 644 -20.90 -11.32 -0.39
CA ARG A 644 -19.55 -11.86 -0.66
C ARG A 644 -19.02 -12.70 0.50
N ILE A 645 -19.17 -12.23 1.74
CA ILE A 645 -18.72 -12.93 2.96
C ILE A 645 -19.46 -14.25 3.11
N ILE A 646 -20.79 -14.25 3.01
CA ILE A 646 -21.60 -15.45 3.23
C ILE A 646 -21.31 -16.48 2.14
N ASN A 647 -21.33 -16.08 0.86
CA ASN A 647 -21.10 -17.00 -0.24
C ASN A 647 -19.69 -17.61 -0.23
N TYR A 648 -18.66 -16.83 0.13
CA TYR A 648 -17.32 -17.36 0.34
C TYR A 648 -17.28 -18.44 1.43
N ASN A 649 -17.88 -18.17 2.59
CA ASN A 649 -17.88 -19.12 3.70
C ASN A 649 -18.69 -20.40 3.39
N VAL A 650 -19.75 -20.28 2.60
CA VAL A 650 -20.51 -21.43 2.06
C VAL A 650 -19.65 -22.25 1.11
N GLU A 651 -18.95 -21.61 0.17
CA GLU A 651 -18.07 -22.30 -0.77
C GLU A 651 -16.95 -23.07 -0.05
N GLN A 652 -16.31 -22.43 0.93
CA GLN A 652 -15.26 -23.04 1.73
C GLN A 652 -15.76 -24.20 2.59
N GLU A 653 -16.99 -24.16 3.11
CA GLU A 653 -17.59 -25.30 3.81
C GLU A 653 -17.95 -26.43 2.81
N CYS A 654 -18.44 -26.09 1.62
CA CYS A 654 -18.79 -27.04 0.56
C CYS A 654 -17.56 -27.79 0.01
N ASN A 655 -16.36 -27.22 0.09
CA ASN A 655 -15.11 -27.89 -0.28
C ASN A 655 -14.88 -29.24 0.44
N ASN A 656 -15.53 -29.49 1.60
CA ASN A 656 -15.50 -30.78 2.28
C ASN A 656 -16.24 -31.91 1.54
N PHE A 657 -17.07 -31.55 0.55
CA PHE A 657 -17.87 -32.49 -0.24
C PHE A 657 -17.37 -32.63 -1.69
N LEU A 658 -16.41 -31.79 -2.10
CA LEU A 658 -15.86 -31.77 -3.46
C LEU A 658 -14.58 -32.59 -3.57
N ARG A 659 -14.38 -33.23 -4.73
CA ARG A 659 -13.12 -33.92 -5.05
C ARG A 659 -11.99 -32.94 -5.35
N THR A 660 -12.30 -31.92 -6.16
CA THR A 660 -11.39 -30.81 -6.47
C THR A 660 -11.81 -29.62 -5.63
N LYS A 661 -10.97 -29.24 -4.67
CA LYS A 661 -11.23 -28.11 -3.77
C LYS A 661 -10.94 -26.79 -4.49
N ILE A 662 -11.83 -25.82 -4.31
CA ILE A 662 -11.63 -24.45 -4.78
C ILE A 662 -10.69 -23.76 -3.81
N GLN A 663 -9.51 -23.38 -4.29
CA GLN A 663 -8.51 -22.66 -3.51
C GLN A 663 -8.85 -21.17 -3.43
N ASP A 664 -8.26 -20.44 -2.47
CA ASP A 664 -8.57 -19.02 -2.27
C ASP A 664 -8.36 -18.15 -3.50
N TRP A 665 -7.26 -18.38 -4.22
CA TRP A 665 -6.93 -17.63 -5.43
C TRP A 665 -7.85 -17.96 -6.62
N GLN A 666 -8.64 -19.05 -6.53
CA GLN A 666 -9.64 -19.46 -7.51
C GLN A 666 -11.05 -18.98 -7.17
N SER A 667 -11.30 -18.66 -5.89
CA SER A 667 -12.61 -18.24 -5.40
C SER A 667 -12.98 -16.86 -5.96
N MET A 668 -14.12 -16.77 -6.65
CA MET A 668 -14.63 -15.50 -7.19
C MET A 668 -15.01 -14.46 -6.11
N TYR A 669 -15.22 -14.91 -4.87
CA TYR A 669 -15.57 -14.04 -3.74
C TYR A 669 -14.33 -13.48 -3.03
N GLN A 670 -13.15 -14.08 -3.26
CA GLN A 670 -11.93 -13.66 -2.60
C GLN A 670 -11.26 -12.54 -3.40
N SER A 671 -10.89 -11.46 -2.71
CA SER A 671 -10.21 -10.33 -3.32
C SER A 671 -8.80 -10.20 -2.75
N THR A 672 -7.84 -9.88 -3.62
CA THR A 672 -6.47 -9.57 -3.21
C THR A 672 -6.39 -8.30 -2.36
N HIS A 673 -7.22 -7.29 -2.66
CA HIS A 673 -7.22 -6.00 -1.97
C HIS A 673 -8.10 -5.99 -0.72
N ILE A 674 -9.21 -6.72 -0.75
CA ILE A 674 -10.21 -6.79 0.33
C ILE A 674 -10.45 -8.25 0.71
N PRO A 675 -9.45 -8.93 1.31
CA PRO A 675 -9.55 -10.35 1.60
C PRO A 675 -10.56 -10.61 2.72
N ILE A 676 -11.37 -11.66 2.56
CA ILE A 676 -12.23 -12.18 3.61
C ILE A 676 -11.35 -12.97 4.59
N PRO A 677 -11.37 -12.63 5.90
CA PRO A 677 -10.51 -13.27 6.88
C PRO A 677 -10.89 -14.75 7.08
N LYS A 678 -9.86 -15.57 7.26
CA LYS A 678 -10.02 -16.95 7.72
C LYS A 678 -9.81 -17.03 9.23
N PHE A 679 -10.63 -17.85 9.86
CA PHE A 679 -10.52 -18.15 11.27
C PHE A 679 -10.13 -19.62 11.44
N THR A 680 -9.42 -19.92 12.51
CA THR A 680 -9.10 -21.31 12.86
C THR A 680 -10.40 -22.08 13.16
N PRO A 681 -10.59 -23.29 12.60
CA PRO A 681 -11.73 -24.15 12.92
C PRO A 681 -11.84 -24.39 14.43
N VAL A 682 -13.05 -24.23 14.97
CA VAL A 682 -13.36 -24.44 16.40
C VAL A 682 -13.90 -25.85 16.65
N ASP A 683 -14.47 -26.46 15.61
CA ASP A 683 -15.07 -27.79 15.60
C ASP A 683 -14.80 -28.46 14.24
N GLU A 684 -15.56 -29.51 13.90
CA GLU A 684 -15.45 -30.19 12.60
C GLU A 684 -15.81 -29.29 11.40
N SER A 685 -16.25 -28.04 11.62
CA SER A 685 -16.68 -27.11 10.56
C SER A 685 -15.57 -26.14 10.23
N VAL A 686 -15.44 -25.86 8.95
CA VAL A 686 -14.44 -24.93 8.44
C VAL A 686 -14.89 -23.50 8.70
N THR A 687 -16.19 -23.23 8.59
CA THR A 687 -16.77 -21.88 8.71
C THR A 687 -18.00 -21.83 9.62
N PHE A 688 -18.50 -20.62 9.89
CA PHE A 688 -19.68 -20.42 10.75
C PHE A 688 -20.96 -21.02 10.18
N ILE A 689 -21.09 -21.13 8.85
CA ILE A 689 -22.31 -21.64 8.22
C ILE A 689 -22.45 -23.14 8.44
N GLY A 690 -21.32 -23.86 8.47
CA GLY A 690 -21.29 -25.27 8.83
C GLY A 690 -21.70 -25.49 10.29
N ARG A 691 -21.21 -24.64 11.20
CA ARG A 691 -21.61 -24.66 12.62
C ARG A 691 -23.10 -24.42 12.80
N LEU A 692 -23.64 -23.42 12.11
CA LEU A 692 -25.07 -23.14 12.10
C LEU A 692 -25.87 -24.34 11.58
N CYS A 693 -25.49 -24.89 10.43
CA CYS A 693 -26.16 -26.04 9.83
C CYS A 693 -26.15 -27.27 10.77
N ARG A 694 -25.01 -27.59 11.38
CA ARG A 694 -24.91 -28.72 12.31
C ARG A 694 -25.70 -28.51 13.58
N GLU A 695 -25.74 -27.30 14.11
CA GLU A 695 -26.56 -26.99 15.28
C GLU A 695 -28.06 -27.15 14.96
N ILE A 696 -28.51 -26.70 13.78
CA ILE A 696 -29.88 -26.92 13.30
C ILE A 696 -30.18 -28.42 13.18
N LEU A 697 -29.26 -29.20 12.60
CA LEU A 697 -29.41 -30.66 12.48
C LEU A 697 -29.41 -31.36 13.83
N ARG A 698 -28.65 -30.86 14.80
CA ARG A 698 -28.60 -31.40 16.17
C ARG A 698 -29.93 -31.21 16.90
N ILE A 699 -30.51 -30.02 16.83
CA ILE A 699 -31.79 -29.73 17.51
C ILE A 699 -32.99 -30.36 16.81
N THR A 700 -32.88 -30.68 15.51
CA THR A 700 -33.94 -31.35 14.74
C THR A 700 -33.67 -32.84 14.51
N ASP A 701 -32.81 -33.46 15.33
CA ASP A 701 -32.44 -34.87 15.19
C ASP A 701 -33.69 -35.76 15.21
N PRO A 702 -33.94 -36.56 14.15
CA PRO A 702 -35.14 -37.39 14.05
C PRO A 702 -35.16 -38.56 15.06
N LYS A 703 -34.08 -38.80 15.81
CA LYS A 703 -34.07 -39.74 16.94
C LYS A 703 -34.69 -39.16 18.21
N MET A 704 -34.69 -37.83 18.36
CA MET A 704 -35.20 -37.16 19.55
C MET A 704 -36.41 -36.27 19.28
N THR A 705 -36.63 -35.86 18.03
CA THR A 705 -37.65 -34.87 17.67
C THR A 705 -38.57 -35.37 16.55
N CYS A 706 -39.81 -34.89 16.57
CA CYS A 706 -40.82 -35.16 15.56
C CYS A 706 -41.28 -33.84 14.91
N HIS A 707 -41.36 -33.81 13.58
CA HIS A 707 -41.89 -32.68 12.82
C HIS A 707 -43.39 -32.87 12.56
N ILE A 708 -44.19 -31.84 12.84
CA ILE A 708 -45.62 -31.84 12.56
C ILE A 708 -45.90 -30.87 11.40
N ASP A 709 -46.14 -31.42 10.21
CA ASP A 709 -46.32 -30.66 8.97
C ASP A 709 -47.45 -29.62 9.05
N GLN A 710 -48.56 -29.94 9.71
CA GLN A 710 -49.70 -29.02 9.84
C GLN A 710 -49.35 -27.78 10.66
N LEU A 711 -48.36 -27.87 11.55
CA LEU A 711 -47.93 -26.79 12.44
C LEU A 711 -46.59 -26.17 12.00
N ASN A 712 -45.85 -26.80 11.08
CA ASN A 712 -44.47 -26.44 10.72
C ASN A 712 -43.53 -26.29 11.94
N THR A 713 -43.67 -27.21 12.89
CA THR A 713 -42.99 -27.16 14.20
C THR A 713 -42.39 -28.51 14.57
N TRP A 714 -41.21 -28.49 15.19
CA TRP A 714 -40.54 -29.64 15.78
C TRP A 714 -40.84 -29.72 17.27
N TYR A 715 -41.17 -30.93 17.74
CA TYR A 715 -41.40 -31.24 19.14
C TYR A 715 -40.45 -32.32 19.63
N ASP A 716 -40.01 -32.21 20.88
CA ASP A 716 -39.24 -33.25 21.55
C ASP A 716 -40.15 -34.47 21.83
N MET A 717 -39.71 -35.67 21.45
CA MET A 717 -40.52 -36.89 21.57
C MET A 717 -40.77 -37.31 23.01
N LYS A 718 -39.91 -36.90 23.96
CA LYS A 718 -40.03 -37.28 25.38
C LYS A 718 -40.77 -36.24 26.20
N THR A 719 -40.46 -34.96 25.99
CA THR A 719 -41.02 -33.86 26.79
C THR A 719 -42.25 -33.22 26.14
N HIS A 720 -42.51 -33.51 24.86
CA HIS A 720 -43.55 -32.87 24.04
C HIS A 720 -43.44 -31.34 23.96
N GLN A 721 -42.28 -30.78 24.32
CA GLN A 721 -42.03 -29.34 24.23
C GLN A 721 -41.64 -28.95 22.81
N GLU A 722 -42.06 -27.74 22.39
CA GLU A 722 -41.61 -27.13 21.15
C GLU A 722 -40.10 -26.92 21.19
N VAL A 723 -39.40 -27.45 20.18
CA VAL A 723 -37.95 -27.30 20.01
C VAL A 723 -37.64 -26.13 19.09
N THR A 724 -38.30 -26.09 17.93
CA THR A 724 -38.16 -25.01 16.95
C THR A 724 -39.34 -24.99 15.98
N SER A 725 -39.60 -23.85 15.37
CA SER A 725 -40.68 -23.62 14.40
C SER A 725 -40.18 -22.80 13.20
N SER A 726 -41.08 -22.46 12.27
CA SER A 726 -40.80 -21.56 11.13
C SER A 726 -40.09 -20.26 11.52
N ARG A 727 -40.32 -19.76 12.74
CA ARG A 727 -39.66 -18.58 13.32
C ARG A 727 -38.13 -18.62 13.27
N LEU A 728 -37.53 -19.82 13.35
CA LEU A 728 -36.09 -19.98 13.22
C LEU A 728 -35.58 -19.49 11.86
N PHE A 729 -36.29 -19.81 10.79
CA PHE A 729 -35.87 -19.42 9.45
C PHE A 729 -36.06 -17.93 9.21
N SER A 730 -37.13 -17.33 9.76
CA SER A 730 -37.29 -15.88 9.78
C SER A 730 -36.16 -15.18 10.54
N GLU A 731 -35.76 -15.68 11.71
CA GLU A 731 -34.65 -15.11 12.48
C GLU A 731 -33.30 -15.27 11.76
N ILE A 732 -33.07 -16.42 11.12
CA ILE A 732 -31.88 -16.63 10.27
C ILE A 732 -31.88 -15.65 9.10
N GLN A 733 -33.04 -15.39 8.49
CA GLN A 733 -33.17 -14.40 7.43
C GLN A 733 -32.88 -12.98 7.92
N THR A 734 -33.41 -12.58 9.08
CA THR A 734 -33.08 -11.28 9.69
C THR A 734 -31.58 -11.15 9.97
N THR A 735 -30.94 -12.24 10.38
CA THR A 735 -29.52 -12.23 10.80
C THR A 735 -28.52 -12.31 9.64
N LEU A 736 -28.77 -13.19 8.67
CA LEU A 736 -27.84 -13.53 7.58
C LEU A 736 -28.38 -13.13 6.19
N GLY A 737 -29.58 -12.56 6.12
CA GLY A 737 -30.24 -12.24 4.87
C GLY A 737 -30.65 -13.48 4.07
N THR A 738 -31.14 -13.23 2.87
CA THR A 738 -31.50 -14.26 1.88
C THR A 738 -30.29 -15.12 1.47
N PHE A 739 -29.08 -14.53 1.48
CA PHE A 739 -27.84 -15.23 1.17
C PHE A 739 -27.53 -16.35 2.18
N GLY A 740 -27.81 -16.13 3.47
CA GLY A 740 -27.60 -17.15 4.51
C GLY A 740 -28.51 -18.36 4.33
N LEU A 741 -29.79 -18.12 4.08
CA LEU A 741 -30.78 -19.17 3.82
C LEU A 741 -30.45 -19.97 2.55
N ASN A 742 -30.10 -19.30 1.46
CA ASN A 742 -29.65 -19.95 0.22
C ASN A 742 -28.36 -20.76 0.46
N GLY A 743 -27.41 -20.21 1.21
CA GLY A 743 -26.18 -20.88 1.61
C GLY A 743 -26.43 -22.17 2.40
N LEU A 744 -27.38 -22.14 3.35
CA LEU A 744 -27.82 -23.32 4.10
C LEU A 744 -28.48 -24.36 3.18
N ASP A 745 -29.38 -23.95 2.29
CA ASP A 745 -30.00 -24.87 1.33
C ASP A 745 -28.96 -25.59 0.47
N ARG A 746 -27.99 -24.84 -0.06
CA ARG A 746 -26.89 -25.37 -0.87
C ARG A 746 -26.02 -26.36 -0.07
N LEU A 747 -25.68 -26.03 1.17
CA LEU A 747 -24.91 -26.93 2.04
C LEU A 747 -25.70 -28.22 2.35
N LEU A 748 -26.99 -28.11 2.66
CA LEU A 748 -27.87 -29.26 2.87
C LEU A 748 -27.98 -30.13 1.62
N CYS A 749 -28.00 -29.54 0.41
CA CYS A 749 -27.93 -30.30 -0.84
C CYS A 749 -26.68 -31.19 -0.92
N PHE A 750 -25.49 -30.63 -0.63
CA PHE A 750 -24.25 -31.41 -0.62
C PHE A 750 -24.26 -32.51 0.43
N MET A 751 -24.82 -32.23 1.61
CA MET A 751 -24.98 -33.22 2.67
C MET A 751 -25.93 -34.36 2.26
N ILE A 752 -27.06 -34.05 1.62
CA ILE A 752 -27.98 -35.06 1.05
C ILE A 752 -27.27 -35.92 0.02
N VAL A 753 -26.54 -35.31 -0.92
CA VAL A 753 -25.78 -36.05 -1.94
C VAL A 753 -24.76 -37.00 -1.29
N LYS A 754 -24.04 -36.54 -0.27
CA LYS A 754 -23.08 -37.38 0.48
C LYS A 754 -23.77 -38.54 1.20
N GLU A 755 -24.89 -38.29 1.87
CA GLU A 755 -25.66 -39.35 2.54
C GLU A 755 -26.23 -40.36 1.53
N LEU A 756 -26.70 -39.91 0.36
CA LEU A 756 -27.14 -40.80 -0.72
C LEU A 756 -25.98 -41.62 -1.30
N GLN A 757 -24.80 -41.04 -1.46
CA GLN A 757 -23.60 -41.78 -1.89
C GLN A 757 -23.16 -42.80 -0.84
N ASN A 758 -23.22 -42.46 0.45
CA ASN A 758 -22.97 -43.39 1.56
C ASN A 758 -23.99 -44.53 1.53
N PHE A 759 -25.26 -44.21 1.32
CA PHE A 759 -26.34 -45.18 1.18
C PHE A 759 -26.13 -46.11 -0.02
N LEU A 760 -25.78 -45.58 -1.20
CA LEU A 760 -25.47 -46.38 -2.39
C LEU A 760 -24.26 -47.29 -2.17
N SER A 761 -23.23 -46.79 -1.51
CA SER A 761 -22.03 -47.57 -1.16
C SER A 761 -22.38 -48.71 -0.19
N MET A 762 -23.24 -48.44 0.79
CA MET A 762 -23.77 -49.45 1.70
C MET A 762 -24.62 -50.48 0.94
N PHE A 763 -25.55 -50.03 0.10
CA PHE A 763 -26.40 -50.87 -0.73
C PHE A 763 -25.57 -51.81 -1.62
N GLN A 764 -24.54 -51.28 -2.28
CA GLN A 764 -23.62 -52.08 -3.09
C GLN A 764 -22.86 -53.12 -2.26
N LYS A 765 -22.33 -52.74 -1.09
CA LYS A 765 -21.51 -53.61 -0.26
C LYS A 765 -22.31 -54.68 0.48
N ILE A 766 -23.47 -54.33 1.03
CA ILE A 766 -24.26 -55.18 1.92
C ILE A 766 -25.31 -55.96 1.13
N ILE A 767 -25.97 -55.34 0.14
CA ILE A 767 -27.10 -55.96 -0.57
C ILE A 767 -26.66 -56.55 -1.91
N LEU A 768 -25.95 -55.78 -2.74
CA LEU A 768 -25.59 -56.26 -4.08
C LEU A 768 -24.43 -57.27 -4.12
N LYS A 769 -23.60 -57.35 -3.07
CA LYS A 769 -22.54 -58.36 -2.99
C LYS A 769 -22.95 -59.63 -2.24
N ASP A 770 -24.03 -59.60 -1.47
CA ASP A 770 -24.51 -60.76 -0.72
C ASP A 770 -25.61 -61.49 -1.51
N ARG A 771 -25.22 -62.62 -2.12
CA ARG A 771 -26.12 -63.45 -2.92
C ARG A 771 -27.29 -63.99 -2.09
N THR A 772 -27.09 -64.25 -0.81
CA THR A 772 -28.14 -64.79 0.07
C THR A 772 -29.25 -63.77 0.32
N ILE A 773 -28.89 -62.49 0.45
CA ILE A 773 -29.83 -61.38 0.60
C ILE A 773 -30.57 -61.15 -0.72
N GLN A 774 -29.89 -61.18 -1.86
CA GLN A 774 -30.54 -61.04 -3.16
C GLN A 774 -31.57 -62.12 -3.43
N ASP A 775 -31.23 -63.39 -3.17
CA ASP A 775 -32.14 -64.51 -3.38
C ASP A 775 -33.33 -64.44 -2.41
N THR A 776 -33.10 -63.97 -1.18
CA THR A 776 -34.18 -63.72 -0.21
C THR A 776 -35.13 -62.61 -0.68
N LEU A 777 -34.61 -61.48 -1.18
CA LEU A 777 -35.42 -60.38 -1.70
C LEU A 777 -36.17 -60.75 -2.99
N LYS A 778 -35.56 -61.52 -3.89
CA LYS A 778 -36.24 -62.07 -5.08
C LYS A 778 -37.37 -63.03 -4.70
N THR A 779 -37.11 -63.91 -3.74
CA THR A 779 -38.14 -64.84 -3.21
C THR A 779 -39.30 -64.07 -2.61
N LEU A 780 -39.02 -63.02 -1.84
CA LEU A 780 -40.05 -62.14 -1.28
C LEU A 780 -40.83 -61.42 -2.37
N MET A 781 -40.16 -60.86 -3.38
CA MET A 781 -40.82 -60.18 -4.51
C MET A 781 -41.77 -61.13 -5.24
N ASN A 782 -41.35 -62.38 -5.49
CA ASN A 782 -42.19 -63.39 -6.14
C ASN A 782 -43.39 -63.79 -5.27
N ALA A 783 -43.20 -63.90 -3.95
CA ALA A 783 -44.26 -64.28 -3.00
C ALA A 783 -45.30 -63.16 -2.78
N VAL A 784 -44.92 -61.90 -2.97
CA VAL A 784 -45.79 -60.73 -2.80
C VAL A 784 -46.35 -60.25 -4.14
N SER A 785 -45.93 -60.83 -5.27
CA SER A 785 -46.46 -60.51 -6.59
C SER A 785 -47.68 -61.38 -6.92
N PRO A 786 -48.82 -60.80 -7.36
CA PRO A 786 -49.04 -59.36 -7.60
C PRO A 786 -49.27 -58.57 -6.31
N LEU A 787 -48.72 -57.34 -6.24
CA LEU A 787 -48.70 -56.46 -5.05
C LEU A 787 -50.07 -56.14 -4.42
N LYS A 788 -51.17 -56.47 -5.11
CA LYS A 788 -52.56 -56.26 -4.67
C LYS A 788 -53.24 -57.53 -4.14
N SER A 789 -52.55 -58.67 -4.15
CA SER A 789 -53.10 -59.96 -3.69
C SER A 789 -52.77 -60.26 -2.23
N ILE A 790 -53.60 -61.09 -1.59
CA ILE A 790 -53.37 -61.55 -0.21
C ILE A 790 -52.27 -62.60 -0.22
N VAL A 791 -51.18 -62.34 0.50
CA VAL A 791 -50.04 -63.26 0.60
C VAL A 791 -50.40 -64.45 1.50
N ALA A 792 -50.45 -65.65 0.93
CA ALA A 792 -50.67 -66.89 1.67
C ALA A 792 -49.51 -67.16 2.65
N ASN A 793 -49.80 -67.56 3.90
CA ASN A 793 -48.79 -67.74 4.96
C ASN A 793 -47.92 -66.49 5.22
N SER A 794 -48.53 -65.30 5.13
CA SER A 794 -47.92 -63.98 5.32
C SER A 794 -46.96 -63.92 6.52
N ASN A 795 -47.39 -64.40 7.70
CA ASN A 795 -46.57 -64.38 8.91
C ASN A 795 -45.22 -65.09 8.73
N LYS A 796 -45.20 -66.28 8.11
CA LYS A 796 -43.97 -67.06 7.90
C LYS A 796 -43.07 -66.40 6.86
N ILE A 797 -43.66 -65.88 5.78
CA ILE A 797 -42.94 -65.26 4.67
C ILE A 797 -42.29 -63.94 5.12
N TYR A 798 -43.05 -63.06 5.75
CA TYR A 798 -42.54 -61.78 6.24
C TYR A 798 -41.53 -61.97 7.39
N PHE A 799 -41.78 -62.88 8.35
CA PHE A 799 -40.85 -63.11 9.45
C PHE A 799 -39.52 -63.69 8.96
N SER A 800 -39.54 -64.65 8.03
CA SER A 800 -38.33 -65.18 7.40
C SER A 800 -37.56 -64.12 6.63
N ALA A 801 -38.26 -63.23 5.91
CA ALA A 801 -37.61 -62.15 5.17
C ALA A 801 -36.97 -61.11 6.11
N ILE A 802 -37.68 -60.69 7.17
CA ILE A 802 -37.18 -59.75 8.18
C ILE A 802 -35.94 -60.31 8.89
N ALA A 803 -35.99 -61.57 9.35
CA ALA A 803 -34.86 -62.21 10.04
C ALA A 803 -33.59 -62.25 9.17
N LYS A 804 -33.74 -62.55 7.87
CA LYS A 804 -32.62 -62.62 6.91
C LYS A 804 -32.12 -61.25 6.45
N THR A 805 -32.89 -60.18 6.64
CA THR A 805 -32.55 -58.81 6.20
C THR A 805 -32.29 -57.84 7.36
N GLN A 806 -32.28 -58.34 8.60
CA GLN A 806 -32.17 -57.53 9.83
C GLN A 806 -30.98 -56.56 9.83
N LYS A 807 -29.83 -56.96 9.26
CA LYS A 807 -28.60 -56.15 9.19
C LYS A 807 -28.72 -54.92 8.28
N ILE A 808 -29.76 -54.83 7.45
CA ILE A 808 -29.96 -53.74 6.49
C ILE A 808 -30.81 -52.62 7.08
N TRP A 809 -31.86 -52.97 7.83
CA TRP A 809 -32.95 -52.05 8.16
C TRP A 809 -32.53 -50.86 9.01
N THR A 810 -31.64 -51.05 9.99
CA THR A 810 -31.17 -49.96 10.85
C THR A 810 -30.41 -48.89 10.06
N SER A 811 -29.43 -49.31 9.24
CA SER A 811 -28.66 -48.37 8.41
C SER A 811 -29.51 -47.72 7.32
N TYR A 812 -30.48 -48.45 6.76
CA TYR A 812 -31.44 -47.90 5.79
C TYR A 812 -32.34 -46.83 6.43
N LEU A 813 -32.91 -47.13 7.60
CA LEU A 813 -33.77 -46.23 8.34
C LEU A 813 -33.01 -44.95 8.73
N GLU A 814 -31.80 -45.07 9.27
CA GLU A 814 -30.97 -43.90 9.62
C GLU A 814 -30.65 -43.02 8.41
N ALA A 815 -30.32 -43.61 7.26
CA ALA A 815 -30.03 -42.86 6.04
C ALA A 815 -31.29 -42.10 5.54
N ILE A 816 -32.45 -42.76 5.51
CA ILE A 816 -33.71 -42.13 5.09
C ILE A 816 -34.13 -41.04 6.06
N MET A 817 -34.05 -41.27 7.37
CA MET A 817 -34.43 -40.28 8.38
C MET A 817 -33.55 -39.02 8.26
N LYS A 818 -32.24 -39.18 8.05
CA LYS A 818 -31.33 -38.04 7.81
C LYS A 818 -31.67 -37.27 6.53
N VAL A 819 -31.90 -37.98 5.42
CA VAL A 819 -32.29 -37.34 4.16
C VAL A 819 -33.64 -36.64 4.30
N GLY A 820 -34.61 -37.28 4.97
CA GLY A 820 -35.92 -36.70 5.27
C GLY A 820 -35.82 -35.44 6.11
N GLN A 821 -35.05 -35.47 7.21
CA GLN A 821 -34.76 -34.31 8.04
C GLN A 821 -34.22 -33.14 7.21
N MET A 822 -33.17 -33.39 6.41
CA MET A 822 -32.57 -32.35 5.57
C MET A 822 -33.56 -31.82 4.52
N GLN A 823 -34.39 -32.66 3.90
CA GLN A 823 -35.38 -32.21 2.92
C GLN A 823 -36.49 -31.36 3.56
N ILE A 824 -36.96 -31.71 4.76
CA ILE A 824 -37.94 -30.89 5.49
C ILE A 824 -37.34 -29.51 5.80
N LEU A 825 -36.09 -29.45 6.27
CA LEU A 825 -35.39 -28.19 6.53
C LEU A 825 -35.29 -27.33 5.25
N ARG A 826 -34.94 -27.94 4.11
CA ARG A 826 -34.90 -27.25 2.82
C ARG A 826 -36.26 -26.72 2.39
N GLN A 827 -37.33 -27.50 2.62
CA GLN A 827 -38.69 -27.07 2.32
C GLN A 827 -39.09 -25.86 3.18
N GLN A 828 -38.74 -25.83 4.47
CA GLN A 828 -39.00 -24.67 5.31
C GLN A 828 -38.19 -23.43 4.89
N ILE A 829 -36.92 -23.61 4.48
CA ILE A 829 -36.12 -22.53 3.89
C ILE A 829 -36.79 -21.97 2.63
N ALA A 830 -37.25 -22.83 1.73
CA ALA A 830 -37.91 -22.41 0.50
C ALA A 830 -39.24 -21.69 0.77
N ASN A 831 -40.00 -22.14 1.77
CA ASN A 831 -41.24 -21.48 2.20
C ASN A 831 -40.97 -20.07 2.71
N GLU A 832 -39.95 -19.89 3.57
CA GLU A 832 -39.58 -18.58 4.12
C GLU A 832 -39.10 -17.61 3.03
N LEU A 833 -38.23 -18.08 2.12
CA LEU A 833 -37.77 -17.26 0.99
C LEU A 833 -38.92 -16.82 0.08
N ASN A 834 -39.87 -17.72 -0.23
CA ASN A 834 -41.04 -17.39 -1.04
C ASN A 834 -41.97 -16.39 -0.31
N TYR A 835 -42.13 -16.55 1.01
CA TYR A 835 -42.90 -15.63 1.83
C TYR A 835 -42.30 -14.22 1.83
N SER A 836 -41.01 -14.09 2.14
CA SER A 836 -40.33 -12.79 2.14
C SER A 836 -40.30 -12.17 0.74
N CYS A 837 -39.97 -12.91 -0.32
CA CYS A 837 -39.96 -12.34 -1.67
C CYS A 837 -41.32 -11.75 -2.07
N ARG A 838 -42.43 -12.41 -1.71
CA ARG A 838 -43.79 -11.89 -1.98
C ARG A 838 -44.15 -10.67 -1.14
N PHE A 839 -43.52 -10.51 0.02
CA PHE A 839 -43.70 -9.34 0.87
C PHE A 839 -42.88 -8.17 0.32
N ASP A 840 -41.59 -8.37 0.07
CA ASP A 840 -40.66 -7.34 -0.39
C ASP A 840 -40.99 -6.87 -1.82
N SER A 841 -41.48 -7.75 -2.69
CA SER A 841 -41.91 -7.38 -4.05
C SER A 841 -43.11 -6.44 -4.11
N LYS A 842 -43.81 -6.21 -2.99
CA LYS A 842 -44.89 -5.21 -2.90
C LYS A 842 -44.35 -3.81 -2.59
N HIS A 843 -43.09 -3.71 -2.19
CA HIS A 843 -42.41 -2.49 -1.80
C HIS A 843 -41.31 -2.06 -2.79
N LEU A 844 -40.98 -2.92 -3.75
CA LEU A 844 -40.18 -2.65 -4.96
C LEU A 844 -41.08 -2.25 -6.13
#